data_AF-A0A2K1QVW3-F1
#
_entry.id   AF-A0A2K1QVW3-F1
#
_cell.length_a   1.000
_cell.length_b   1.000
_cell.length_c   1.000
_cell.angle_alpha   90.00
_cell.angle_beta   90.00
_cell.angle_gamma   90.00
#
_symmetry.space_group_name_H-M   'P 1'
#
loop_
_entity.id
_entity.type
_entity.pdbx_description
1 polymer ?
#
loop_
_entity_poly.entity_id
_entity_poly.type
_entity_poly.pdbx_seq_one_letter_code
_entity_poly.pdbx_strand_id
1 'polypeptide(L)'
;MKAGVLARRADVVAPHGTRIYAYRHWQTNRVLYSLSRSLDNTSSLKQLTFAGKKTVPRALRKDHWKPFFTAKFELPHQGLKAFKKLREWRILHELNWDPEAVKPLEYTIEKQEEKEDEYDEWNELGGWRVGGPRQRLSEWKLRKKKHIMNQAENSVADLAAVLMEQEKMAEGFSERMEGFAQEALSWVSTEATNDTARQEHLDRINKKLQRMEKRVKATKAKSGKRWDLSLAKKVQNLNFEIKRGKIEYHHVSKLPDKLRQAVTDTLSEKLSSDYSGILHEEITKSMRKKTGARMYLLSKALERLGVDKERLLMAKQEADAGRPELLDSIIMEVPATLDKLSEPPRELLDEDGEGPGGASATADDQVSENAVSWNSVPENDVNRMELAQHDVDISTQSKDDASRQGAGSALADVEVVEQTDNVQKYANPLQHEQRVPEQQDARAAAKAAQQALKARSAEIRLLALRLQSDAAITFSELQRRVVIRDRSAIQDRARARFEQLHQPQASDVIDSGVTEGEAKSNVTPSVMTLDVPVRGYGSIKVTRPVNDLVESSIDKLREQLPNLAPKPTEDVRLDIQIEWANPLDAEFGREWPSNVQHLPMGYSRNTSPTSHQRGVLELEMRVVHDKDHTLIRRLPDSSKDPKPRAEDTLRIQLAEELMRRNDSGIVMGRSAKKAVPSSRSSERTRAASLMKEKRRLAAVKVENEMLEFQKRQAAEAASAKQRKEDKRAEFIAKVEAEEPEKAAAIKRHWARVEELQLRKKEAMPKPTPEEEAERAKRLQRRLEARAVAQAKMAVIREQEQAREKQAFRERTAALQDLARQRKEEKRAAFIAKVEAEEPEKAAAIRAHWARKEQEREEKRAETEQKST
;
A
#
# COMPACT_ATOMS: atom_id res chain seq x y z
N MET A 1 -40.15 -15.23 2.31
CA MET A 1 -39.00 -15.09 3.26
C MET A 1 -37.74 -15.92 2.89
N LYS A 2 -37.82 -17.05 2.16
CA LYS A 2 -36.67 -17.97 1.94
C LYS A 2 -35.40 -17.36 1.30
N ALA A 3 -35.53 -16.41 0.36
CA ALA A 3 -34.36 -15.78 -0.30
C ALA A 3 -33.38 -15.07 0.65
N GLY A 4 -33.86 -14.50 1.76
CA GLY A 4 -33.02 -13.83 2.75
C GLY A 4 -32.15 -14.77 3.60
N VAL A 5 -32.45 -16.08 3.61
CA VAL A 5 -31.67 -17.09 4.32
C VAL A 5 -30.55 -17.66 3.43
N LEU A 6 -30.84 -17.85 2.13
CA LEU A 6 -29.84 -18.31 1.15
C LEU A 6 -28.73 -17.27 0.94
N ALA A 7 -29.05 -15.97 0.85
CA ALA A 7 -28.05 -14.91 0.75
C ALA A 7 -27.09 -14.89 1.96
N ARG A 8 -27.57 -15.21 3.17
CA ARG A 8 -26.70 -15.35 4.36
C ARG A 8 -25.81 -16.58 4.31
N ARG A 9 -26.19 -17.65 3.57
CA ARG A 9 -25.36 -18.86 3.40
C ARG A 9 -24.27 -18.67 2.34
N ALA A 10 -24.53 -17.93 1.27
CA ALA A 10 -23.51 -17.62 0.25
C ALA A 10 -22.33 -16.81 0.83
N ASP A 11 -22.60 -15.84 1.71
CA ASP A 11 -21.55 -15.06 2.39
C ASP A 11 -20.78 -15.86 3.47
N VAL A 12 -21.22 -17.08 3.84
CA VAL A 12 -20.56 -17.96 4.82
C VAL A 12 -19.45 -18.82 4.19
N VAL A 13 -19.39 -18.95 2.86
CA VAL A 13 -18.43 -19.84 2.17
C VAL A 13 -17.17 -19.10 1.68
N ALA A 14 -17.18 -17.77 1.59
CA ALA A 14 -16.00 -17.00 1.18
C ALA A 14 -14.89 -17.09 2.27
N PRO A 15 -13.66 -17.50 1.93
CA PRO A 15 -12.57 -17.61 2.90
C PRO A 15 -12.28 -16.26 3.57
N HIS A 16 -11.90 -16.30 4.85
CA HIS A 16 -11.63 -15.10 5.63
C HIS A 16 -10.41 -14.35 5.06
N GLY A 17 -10.64 -13.15 4.53
CA GLY A 17 -9.63 -12.35 3.84
C GLY A 17 -9.86 -12.18 2.33
N THR A 18 -10.64 -13.05 1.68
CA THR A 18 -10.98 -12.94 0.24
C THR A 18 -11.74 -11.65 -0.10
N ARG A 19 -12.40 -11.02 0.87
CA ARG A 19 -13.12 -9.76 0.69
C ARG A 19 -12.85 -8.79 1.84
N ILE A 20 -12.62 -7.52 1.50
CA ILE A 20 -12.58 -6.40 2.43
C ILE A 20 -13.75 -5.47 2.13
N TYR A 21 -14.60 -5.21 3.12
CA TYR A 21 -15.72 -4.30 3.03
C TYR A 21 -15.38 -2.99 3.74
N ALA A 22 -15.48 -1.87 3.04
CA ALA A 22 -15.37 -0.53 3.62
C ALA A 22 -16.76 0.11 3.74
N TYR A 23 -16.97 0.85 4.84
CA TYR A 23 -18.23 1.56 5.13
C TYR A 23 -17.95 3.03 5.45
N ARG A 24 -18.67 3.95 4.81
CA ARG A 24 -18.57 5.39 5.04
C ARG A 24 -19.73 5.88 5.90
N HIS A 25 -19.43 6.66 6.94
CA HIS A 25 -20.43 7.39 7.72
C HIS A 25 -20.91 8.61 6.93
N TRP A 26 -22.17 8.65 6.51
CA TRP A 26 -22.62 9.61 5.49
C TRP A 26 -22.45 11.10 5.87
N GLN A 27 -22.56 11.46 7.16
CA GLN A 27 -22.36 12.86 7.62
C GLN A 27 -20.91 13.27 7.91
N THR A 28 -20.04 12.32 8.26
CA THR A 28 -18.72 12.63 8.84
C THR A 28 -17.56 12.13 7.99
N ASN A 29 -17.85 11.38 6.92
CA ASN A 29 -16.88 10.73 6.03
C ASN A 29 -15.83 9.87 6.76
N ARG A 30 -16.14 9.44 7.98
CA ARG A 30 -15.39 8.39 8.68
C ARG A 30 -15.56 7.09 7.93
N VAL A 31 -14.47 6.38 7.71
CA VAL A 31 -14.50 5.02 7.13
C VAL A 31 -14.35 3.97 8.24
N LEU A 32 -14.86 2.77 8.01
CA LEU A 32 -14.67 1.56 8.83
C LEU A 32 -14.37 0.41 7.88
N TYR A 33 -13.38 -0.43 8.22
CA TYR A 33 -13.05 -1.62 7.45
C TYR A 33 -13.57 -2.88 8.16
N SER A 34 -14.13 -3.82 7.43
CA SER A 34 -14.50 -5.15 7.94
C SER A 34 -14.09 -6.25 6.97
N LEU A 35 -13.80 -7.43 7.50
CA LEU A 35 -13.62 -8.67 6.72
C LEU A 35 -14.95 -9.42 6.54
N SER A 36 -16.00 -8.98 7.25
CA SER A 36 -17.37 -9.49 7.14
C SER A 36 -18.30 -8.42 6.56
N ARG A 37 -19.36 -8.87 5.86
CA ARG A 37 -20.40 -8.00 5.30
C ARG A 37 -21.32 -7.37 6.37
N SER A 38 -21.18 -7.78 7.63
CA SER A 38 -21.80 -7.13 8.79
C SER A 38 -20.77 -6.26 9.53
N LEU A 39 -21.17 -5.05 9.93
CA LEU A 39 -20.39 -4.24 10.86
C LEU A 39 -20.64 -4.71 12.29
N ASP A 40 -19.68 -5.41 12.88
CA ASP A 40 -19.76 -5.84 14.28
C ASP A 40 -19.41 -4.66 15.20
N ASN A 41 -20.33 -4.28 16.09
CA ASN A 41 -20.16 -3.11 16.96
C ASN A 41 -18.86 -3.14 17.77
N THR A 42 -18.49 -4.28 18.34
CA THR A 42 -17.34 -4.41 19.27
C THR A 42 -15.98 -4.32 18.59
N SER A 43 -15.84 -4.80 17.34
CA SER A 43 -14.59 -4.71 16.57
C SER A 43 -14.50 -3.37 15.82
N SER A 44 -15.62 -2.87 15.33
CA SER A 44 -15.69 -1.67 14.50
C SER A 44 -15.55 -0.38 15.32
N LEU A 45 -16.17 -0.29 16.51
CA LEU A 45 -16.00 0.87 17.40
C LEU A 45 -14.53 1.06 17.83
N LYS A 46 -13.76 -0.01 17.96
CA LYS A 46 -12.31 0.04 18.27
C LYS A 46 -11.46 0.67 17.16
N GLN A 47 -12.00 0.84 15.95
CA GLN A 47 -11.31 1.53 14.86
C GLN A 47 -11.53 3.05 14.88
N LEU A 48 -12.50 3.55 15.66
CA LEU A 48 -12.83 4.97 15.72
C LEU A 48 -11.99 5.65 16.80
N THR A 49 -10.97 6.42 16.42
CA THR A 49 -10.24 7.25 17.40
C THR A 49 -11.11 8.36 17.99
N PHE A 50 -10.75 8.72 19.24
CA PHE A 50 -11.39 9.79 19.99
C PHE A 50 -10.85 11.16 19.54
N ALA A 51 -11.58 11.82 18.65
CA ALA A 51 -11.30 13.19 18.21
C ALA A 51 -12.04 14.25 19.07
N GLY A 52 -12.44 13.90 20.30
CA GLY A 52 -13.15 14.78 21.26
C GLY A 52 -14.59 14.34 21.60
N LYS A 53 -15.33 15.20 22.31
CA LYS A 53 -16.71 14.89 22.75
C LYS A 53 -17.65 14.66 21.55
N LYS A 54 -18.54 13.66 21.68
CA LYS A 54 -19.47 13.19 20.64
C LYS A 54 -18.79 12.79 19.31
N THR A 55 -17.55 12.28 19.33
CA THR A 55 -16.87 11.80 18.11
C THR A 55 -17.01 10.30 17.89
N VAL A 56 -16.81 9.50 18.94
CA VAL A 56 -17.12 8.07 18.95
C VAL A 56 -18.58 7.90 19.40
N PRO A 57 -19.46 7.26 18.60
CA PRO A 57 -20.83 6.96 19.01
C PRO A 57 -20.87 5.78 20.00
N ARG A 58 -21.91 5.70 20.85
CA ARG A 58 -22.09 4.59 21.81
C ARG A 58 -22.29 3.23 21.12
N ALA A 59 -22.92 3.22 19.96
CA ALA A 59 -23.15 2.07 19.10
C ALA A 59 -23.20 2.53 17.63
N LEU A 60 -22.90 1.64 16.68
CA LEU A 60 -23.09 1.95 15.26
C LEU A 60 -24.57 1.81 14.90
N ARG A 61 -25.15 2.88 14.36
CA ARG A 61 -26.52 2.87 13.84
C ARG A 61 -26.51 2.49 12.35
N LYS A 62 -27.38 1.56 11.94
CA LYS A 62 -27.38 0.97 10.58
C LYS A 62 -27.67 1.97 9.46
N ASP A 63 -28.38 3.05 9.78
CA ASP A 63 -28.73 4.16 8.88
C ASP A 63 -27.57 5.16 8.67
N HIS A 64 -26.65 5.25 9.63
CA HIS A 64 -25.51 6.18 9.56
C HIS A 64 -24.36 5.67 8.68
N TRP A 65 -24.25 4.35 8.48
CA TRP A 65 -23.13 3.71 7.77
C TRP A 65 -23.60 3.09 6.47
N LYS A 66 -23.08 3.61 5.34
CA LYS A 66 -23.34 3.07 4.00
C LYS A 66 -22.13 2.26 3.52
N PRO A 67 -22.31 1.21 2.70
CA PRO A 67 -21.21 0.61 1.96
C PRO A 67 -20.45 1.68 1.16
N PHE A 68 -19.14 1.56 1.07
CA PHE A 68 -18.26 2.52 0.40
C PHE A 68 -17.53 1.86 -0.77
N PHE A 69 -16.72 0.85 -0.49
CA PHE A 69 -16.19 -0.07 -1.50
C PHE A 69 -16.11 -1.50 -0.95
N THR A 70 -16.08 -2.48 -1.83
CA THR A 70 -15.75 -3.88 -1.52
C THR A 70 -14.58 -4.30 -2.41
N ALA A 71 -13.42 -4.57 -1.81
CA ALA A 71 -12.26 -5.11 -2.53
C ALA A 71 -12.28 -6.64 -2.42
N LYS A 72 -12.30 -7.33 -3.57
CA LYS A 72 -12.19 -8.78 -3.70
C LYS A 72 -10.74 -9.12 -4.06
N PHE A 73 -10.20 -10.12 -3.36
CA PHE A 73 -8.87 -10.68 -3.57
C PHE A 73 -9.04 -12.17 -3.82
N GLU A 74 -8.35 -12.72 -4.82
CA GLU A 74 -8.35 -14.17 -5.04
C GLU A 74 -7.69 -14.90 -3.87
N LEU A 75 -6.56 -14.37 -3.40
CA LEU A 75 -5.76 -14.93 -2.33
C LEU A 75 -6.18 -14.38 -0.94
N PRO A 76 -6.73 -15.20 -0.02
CA PRO A 76 -7.25 -14.70 1.25
C PRO A 76 -6.18 -14.04 2.12
N HIS A 77 -4.95 -14.56 2.09
CA HIS A 77 -3.82 -14.04 2.87
C HIS A 77 -3.38 -12.64 2.41
N GLN A 78 -3.54 -12.33 1.12
CA GLN A 78 -3.26 -11.02 0.55
C GLN A 78 -4.25 -9.98 1.07
N GLY A 79 -5.55 -10.29 1.06
CA GLY A 79 -6.58 -9.41 1.63
C GLY A 79 -6.43 -9.22 3.14
N LEU A 80 -6.02 -10.25 3.90
CA LEU A 80 -5.67 -10.08 5.32
C LEU A 80 -4.50 -9.10 5.54
N LYS A 81 -3.46 -9.16 4.68
CA LYS A 81 -2.32 -8.24 4.70
C LYS A 81 -2.73 -6.81 4.32
N ALA A 82 -3.56 -6.65 3.29
CA ALA A 82 -4.12 -5.36 2.89
C ALA A 82 -4.99 -4.75 4.00
N PHE A 83 -5.91 -5.53 4.58
CA PHE A 83 -6.77 -5.11 5.69
C PHE A 83 -5.97 -4.62 6.90
N LYS A 84 -4.87 -5.32 7.23
CA LYS A 84 -3.96 -4.89 8.31
C LYS A 84 -3.32 -3.54 7.99
N LYS A 85 -2.76 -3.38 6.79
CA LYS A 85 -2.13 -2.14 6.32
C LYS A 85 -3.09 -0.96 6.28
N LEU A 86 -4.29 -1.14 5.70
CA LEU A 86 -5.36 -0.13 5.68
C LEU A 86 -5.72 0.38 7.08
N ARG A 87 -5.75 -0.51 8.08
CA ARG A 87 -5.99 -0.13 9.48
C ARG A 87 -4.80 0.58 10.12
N GLU A 88 -3.58 0.17 9.80
CA GLU A 88 -2.35 0.86 10.25
C GLU A 88 -2.27 2.29 9.66
N TRP A 89 -2.54 2.46 8.36
CA TRP A 89 -2.47 3.74 7.65
C TRP A 89 -3.55 4.72 8.10
N ARG A 90 -4.79 4.27 8.26
CA ARG A 90 -5.86 5.03 8.90
C ARG A 90 -5.46 5.55 10.29
N ILE A 91 -4.85 4.71 11.13
CA ILE A 91 -4.38 5.13 12.46
C ILE A 91 -3.28 6.19 12.33
N LEU A 92 -2.39 6.07 11.35
CA LEU A 92 -1.38 7.09 11.05
C LEU A 92 -2.01 8.42 10.61
N HIS A 93 -3.01 8.42 9.72
CA HIS A 93 -3.74 9.65 9.33
C HIS A 93 -4.50 10.29 10.49
N GLU A 94 -5.08 9.50 11.40
CA GLU A 94 -5.80 10.03 12.55
C GLU A 94 -4.85 10.58 13.66
N LEU A 95 -3.59 10.10 13.72
CA LEU A 95 -2.60 10.52 14.73
C LEU A 95 -1.58 11.56 14.23
N ASN A 96 -1.09 11.41 13.00
CA ASN A 96 0.04 12.12 12.40
C ASN A 96 -0.39 12.93 11.16
N TRP A 97 -1.41 13.77 11.35
CA TRP A 97 -1.89 14.75 10.38
C TRP A 97 -1.10 16.05 10.54
N ASP A 98 -0.83 16.72 9.41
CA ASP A 98 -0.13 18.01 9.40
C ASP A 98 -1.09 19.15 9.78
N PRO A 99 -0.76 20.00 10.77
CA PRO A 99 -1.57 21.18 11.09
C PRO A 99 -1.73 22.18 9.93
N GLU A 100 -0.76 22.27 9.02
CA GLU A 100 -0.78 23.20 7.89
C GLU A 100 -1.66 22.70 6.73
N ALA A 101 -1.82 21.39 6.58
CA ALA A 101 -2.71 20.78 5.59
C ALA A 101 -4.21 21.01 5.88
N VAL A 102 -4.56 21.43 7.10
CA VAL A 102 -5.94 21.77 7.46
C VAL A 102 -6.31 23.13 6.89
N LYS A 103 -6.79 23.14 5.64
CA LYS A 103 -7.41 24.32 5.02
C LYS A 103 -8.35 25.04 6.00
N PRO A 104 -8.38 26.38 6.01
CA PRO A 104 -9.41 27.12 6.71
C PRO A 104 -10.81 26.59 6.35
N LEU A 105 -11.77 26.69 7.27
CA LEU A 105 -13.15 26.47 6.85
C LEU A 105 -13.48 27.59 5.87
N GLU A 106 -13.68 27.21 4.62
CA GLU A 106 -14.43 27.98 3.65
C GLU A 106 -15.85 28.10 4.21
N TYR A 107 -16.18 29.30 4.67
CA TYR A 107 -17.55 29.71 4.92
C TYR A 107 -18.11 30.23 3.60
N THR A 108 -19.43 30.10 3.39
CA THR A 108 -20.11 30.98 2.44
C THR A 108 -19.92 32.42 2.89
N ILE A 109 -19.91 33.38 1.96
CA ILE A 109 -19.68 34.82 2.24
C ILE A 109 -20.64 35.30 3.34
N GLU A 110 -21.92 34.93 3.23
CA GLU A 110 -22.98 35.14 4.23
C GLU A 110 -22.57 34.68 5.66
N LYS A 111 -21.85 33.56 5.79
CA LYS A 111 -21.37 33.01 7.08
C LYS A 111 -20.04 33.57 7.54
N GLN A 112 -19.34 34.31 6.67
CA GLN A 112 -18.24 35.19 7.06
C GLN A 112 -18.82 36.47 7.63
N GLU A 113 -19.79 37.09 6.93
CA GLU A 113 -20.52 38.28 7.37
C GLU A 113 -21.24 38.04 8.71
N GLU A 114 -22.09 37.00 8.85
CA GLU A 114 -22.74 36.61 10.13
C GLU A 114 -21.75 36.44 11.30
N LYS A 115 -20.49 36.11 11.00
CA LYS A 115 -19.43 35.90 11.99
C LYS A 115 -18.64 37.16 12.30
N GLU A 116 -18.49 38.05 11.34
CA GLU A 116 -17.91 39.37 11.54
C GLU A 116 -18.90 40.20 12.36
N ASP A 117 -20.19 40.11 12.06
CA ASP A 117 -21.28 40.64 12.90
C ASP A 117 -21.31 40.00 14.31
N GLU A 118 -21.31 38.65 14.45
CA GLU A 118 -21.24 37.99 15.78
C GLU A 118 -19.95 38.36 16.54
N TYR A 119 -18.87 38.75 15.84
CA TYR A 119 -17.60 39.16 16.43
C TYR A 119 -17.60 40.63 16.87
N ASP A 120 -18.21 41.51 16.09
CA ASP A 120 -18.31 42.94 16.37
C ASP A 120 -19.34 43.22 17.46
N GLU A 121 -20.53 42.59 17.42
CA GLU A 121 -21.45 42.57 18.57
C GLU A 121 -20.75 42.07 19.85
N TRP A 122 -19.86 41.07 19.74
CA TRP A 122 -19.06 40.58 20.88
C TRP A 122 -18.00 41.55 21.39
N ASN A 123 -17.40 42.32 20.48
CA ASN A 123 -16.42 43.35 20.83
C ASN A 123 -17.11 44.52 21.54
N GLU A 124 -18.28 44.94 21.06
CA GLU A 124 -19.15 45.94 21.69
C GLU A 124 -19.62 45.52 23.09
N LEU A 125 -20.04 44.25 23.26
CA LEU A 125 -20.38 43.66 24.57
C LEU A 125 -19.17 43.47 25.50
N GLY A 126 -17.99 43.96 25.10
CA GLY A 126 -16.84 44.18 25.96
C GLY A 126 -15.84 43.02 26.00
N GLY A 127 -15.81 42.21 24.94
CA GLY A 127 -14.71 41.31 24.58
C GLY A 127 -14.61 40.00 25.37
N TRP A 128 -13.67 39.15 24.95
CA TRP A 128 -13.41 37.81 25.50
C TRP A 128 -13.18 37.82 27.02
N ARG A 129 -14.23 37.49 27.79
CA ARG A 129 -14.06 37.11 29.20
C ARG A 129 -13.30 35.79 29.27
N VAL A 130 -12.04 35.85 29.69
CA VAL A 130 -11.18 34.69 29.95
C VAL A 130 -11.85 33.79 31.01
N GLY A 131 -12.54 32.75 30.56
CA GLY A 131 -13.30 31.82 31.43
C GLY A 131 -14.82 31.78 31.22
N GLY A 132 -15.38 32.43 30.18
CA GLY A 132 -16.83 32.41 29.92
C GLY A 132 -17.44 31.01 29.70
N PRO A 133 -18.75 30.80 29.97
CA PRO A 133 -19.34 29.48 30.28
C PRO A 133 -19.25 28.40 29.20
N ARG A 134 -18.98 28.77 27.95
CA ARG A 134 -18.55 27.84 26.90
C ARG A 134 -17.46 28.52 26.08
N GLN A 135 -16.20 28.16 26.31
CA GLN A 135 -15.26 28.08 25.19
C GLN A 135 -15.88 27.11 24.17
N ARG A 136 -16.63 27.67 23.19
CA ARG A 136 -16.87 27.01 21.91
C ARG A 136 -15.48 26.49 21.49
N LEU A 137 -15.36 25.19 21.15
CA LEU A 137 -14.07 24.60 20.77
C LEU A 137 -13.43 25.57 19.78
N SER A 138 -12.24 26.12 20.12
CA SER A 138 -11.59 27.14 19.28
C SER A 138 -11.64 26.67 17.84
N GLU A 139 -11.92 27.56 16.88
CA GLU A 139 -12.35 27.12 15.55
C GLU A 139 -11.38 26.08 14.96
N TRP A 140 -10.08 26.30 15.16
CA TRP A 140 -9.01 25.32 15.02
C TRP A 140 -9.33 23.88 15.45
N LYS A 141 -9.80 23.65 16.69
CA LYS A 141 -10.21 22.33 17.21
C LYS A 141 -11.41 21.76 16.46
N LEU A 142 -12.32 22.60 15.95
CA LEU A 142 -13.41 22.15 15.06
C LEU A 142 -12.89 21.80 13.66
N ARG A 143 -11.97 22.61 13.08
CA ARG A 143 -11.31 22.31 11.79
C ARG A 143 -10.55 20.99 11.88
N LYS A 144 -9.66 20.86 12.86
CA LYS A 144 -8.93 19.63 13.22
C LYS A 144 -9.86 18.44 13.38
N LYS A 145 -10.96 18.58 14.14
CA LYS A 145 -11.96 17.51 14.31
C LYS A 145 -12.59 17.12 12.98
N LYS A 146 -13.03 18.07 12.14
CA LYS A 146 -13.63 17.78 10.83
C LYS A 146 -12.64 17.09 9.88
N HIS A 147 -11.39 17.58 9.85
CA HIS A 147 -10.31 17.00 9.05
C HIS A 147 -9.98 15.56 9.48
N ILE A 148 -9.70 15.32 10.77
CA ILE A 148 -9.44 13.96 11.30
C ILE A 148 -10.66 13.02 11.08
N MET A 149 -11.87 13.55 10.99
CA MET A 149 -13.07 12.76 10.68
C MET A 149 -13.19 12.38 9.18
N ASN A 150 -12.78 13.27 8.26
CA ASN A 150 -12.88 13.04 6.82
C ASN A 150 -11.78 12.07 6.35
N GLN A 151 -12.06 10.77 6.45
CA GLN A 151 -11.12 9.70 6.08
C GLN A 151 -11.52 8.99 4.78
N ALA A 152 -12.56 9.46 4.08
CA ALA A 152 -13.03 8.83 2.84
C ALA A 152 -11.97 8.90 1.73
N GLU A 153 -11.51 10.11 1.42
CA GLU A 153 -10.46 10.38 0.42
C GLU A 153 -9.17 9.63 0.76
N ASN A 154 -8.68 9.79 2.00
CA ASN A 154 -7.51 9.08 2.53
C ASN A 154 -7.65 7.56 2.38
N SER A 155 -8.79 6.97 2.73
CA SER A 155 -8.97 5.51 2.67
C SER A 155 -8.93 4.92 1.25
N VAL A 156 -9.22 5.74 0.22
CA VAL A 156 -9.06 5.34 -1.18
C VAL A 156 -7.61 5.44 -1.60
N ALA A 157 -6.94 6.54 -1.26
CA ALA A 157 -5.51 6.71 -1.51
C ALA A 157 -4.68 5.61 -0.79
N ASP A 158 -5.07 5.27 0.45
CA ASP A 158 -4.52 4.16 1.24
C ASP A 158 -4.73 2.82 0.54
N LEU A 159 -5.92 2.56 0.00
CA LEU A 159 -6.20 1.34 -0.75
C LEU A 159 -5.31 1.25 -1.98
N ALA A 160 -5.33 2.28 -2.84
CA ALA A 160 -4.52 2.33 -4.05
C ALA A 160 -3.03 2.08 -3.75
N ALA A 161 -2.49 2.79 -2.76
CA ALA A 161 -1.09 2.67 -2.36
C ALA A 161 -0.75 1.33 -1.69
N VAL A 162 -1.66 0.73 -0.92
CA VAL A 162 -1.50 -0.63 -0.37
C VAL A 162 -1.48 -1.69 -1.48
N LEU A 163 -2.28 -1.52 -2.53
CA LEU A 163 -2.25 -2.43 -3.68
C LEU A 163 -0.96 -2.26 -4.50
N MET A 164 -0.51 -1.03 -4.74
CA MET A 164 0.83 -0.76 -5.33
C MET A 164 1.99 -1.32 -4.48
N GLU A 165 1.87 -1.31 -3.15
CA GLU A 165 2.87 -1.93 -2.25
C GLU A 165 2.84 -3.46 -2.35
N GLN A 166 1.66 -4.05 -2.57
CA GLN A 166 1.52 -5.49 -2.78
C GLN A 166 2.05 -5.93 -4.15
N GLU A 167 1.80 -5.18 -5.22
CA GLU A 167 2.30 -5.47 -6.58
C GLU A 167 3.83 -5.49 -6.59
N LYS A 168 4.47 -4.44 -6.05
CA LYS A 168 5.94 -4.37 -5.90
C LYS A 168 6.52 -5.48 -5.03
N MET A 169 5.77 -5.93 -4.01
CA MET A 169 6.16 -7.09 -3.21
C MET A 169 5.95 -8.42 -3.94
N ALA A 170 5.00 -8.51 -4.87
CA ALA A 170 4.79 -9.68 -5.72
C ALA A 170 5.91 -9.77 -6.76
N GLU A 171 6.25 -8.68 -7.46
CA GLU A 171 7.38 -8.58 -8.38
C GLU A 171 8.71 -8.99 -7.70
N GLY A 172 9.03 -8.37 -6.56
CA GLY A 172 10.23 -8.70 -5.79
C GLY A 172 10.20 -10.08 -5.11
N PHE A 173 9.03 -10.74 -5.07
CA PHE A 173 8.90 -12.13 -4.66
C PHE A 173 9.06 -13.08 -5.85
N SER A 174 8.52 -12.77 -7.03
CA SER A 174 8.73 -13.56 -8.25
C SER A 174 10.20 -13.60 -8.65
N GLU A 175 10.93 -12.48 -8.62
CA GLU A 175 12.38 -12.47 -8.90
C GLU A 175 13.17 -13.37 -7.94
N ARG A 176 12.81 -13.37 -6.65
CA ARG A 176 13.44 -14.23 -5.64
C ARG A 176 13.05 -15.69 -5.78
N MET A 177 11.77 -15.96 -6.09
CA MET A 177 11.27 -17.31 -6.32
C MET A 177 11.85 -17.90 -7.60
N GLU A 178 12.03 -17.12 -8.65
CA GLU A 178 12.69 -17.52 -9.88
C GLU A 178 14.18 -17.80 -9.61
N GLY A 179 14.88 -16.93 -8.87
CA GLY A 179 16.24 -17.21 -8.41
C GLY A 179 16.35 -18.50 -7.58
N PHE A 180 15.45 -18.71 -6.62
CA PHE A 180 15.38 -19.96 -5.85
C PHE A 180 14.99 -21.17 -6.70
N ALA A 181 14.15 -21.00 -7.73
CA ALA A 181 13.75 -22.07 -8.63
C ALA A 181 14.90 -22.45 -9.59
N GLN A 182 15.68 -21.49 -10.08
CA GLN A 182 16.88 -21.71 -10.88
C GLN A 182 18.00 -22.36 -10.05
N GLU A 183 18.23 -21.87 -8.82
CA GLU A 183 19.16 -22.50 -7.87
C GLU A 183 18.72 -23.94 -7.55
N ALA A 184 17.44 -24.14 -7.22
CA ALA A 184 16.87 -25.47 -6.99
C ALA A 184 16.95 -26.37 -8.23
N LEU A 185 16.70 -25.87 -9.44
CA LEU A 185 16.82 -26.62 -10.70
C LEU A 185 18.27 -27.09 -10.93
N SER A 186 19.25 -26.21 -10.77
CA SER A 186 20.67 -26.55 -10.93
C SER A 186 21.12 -27.64 -9.95
N TRP A 187 20.57 -27.60 -8.74
CA TRP A 187 20.90 -28.50 -7.65
C TRP A 187 20.13 -29.84 -7.72
N VAL A 188 18.85 -29.82 -8.03
CA VAL A 188 18.03 -31.01 -8.31
C VAL A 188 18.63 -31.79 -9.48
N SER A 189 19.09 -31.11 -10.53
CA SER A 189 19.75 -31.77 -11.67
C SER A 189 21.04 -32.50 -11.27
N THR A 190 21.79 -32.02 -10.27
CA THR A 190 23.05 -32.67 -9.82
C THR A 190 22.80 -33.76 -8.78
N GLU A 191 21.77 -33.66 -7.94
CA GLU A 191 21.41 -34.71 -6.95
C GLU A 191 20.51 -35.83 -7.48
N ALA A 192 19.75 -35.56 -8.53
CA ALA A 192 18.99 -36.56 -9.26
C ALA A 192 19.91 -37.54 -10.00
N THR A 193 21.01 -37.03 -10.54
CA THR A 193 21.98 -37.77 -11.36
C THR A 193 23.08 -38.41 -10.53
N ASN A 194 23.50 -37.79 -9.42
CA ASN A 194 24.62 -38.26 -8.62
C ASN A 194 24.24 -38.56 -7.15
N ASP A 195 24.15 -39.85 -6.83
CA ASP A 195 23.89 -40.37 -5.48
C ASP A 195 24.89 -39.85 -4.43
N THR A 196 26.18 -39.63 -4.79
CA THR A 196 27.19 -39.17 -3.83
C THR A 196 26.95 -37.71 -3.45
N ALA A 197 26.65 -36.85 -4.42
CA ALA A 197 26.31 -35.44 -4.19
C ALA A 197 25.06 -35.29 -3.30
N ARG A 198 24.03 -36.12 -3.55
CA ARG A 198 22.83 -36.19 -2.71
C ARG A 198 23.17 -36.59 -1.26
N GLN A 199 23.99 -37.61 -1.07
CA GLN A 199 24.37 -38.07 0.26
C GLN A 199 25.18 -37.02 1.03
N GLU A 200 26.13 -36.35 0.37
CA GLU A 200 26.87 -35.22 0.95
C GLU A 200 25.96 -34.06 1.36
N HIS A 201 24.88 -33.82 0.63
CA HIS A 201 23.90 -32.80 1.00
C HIS A 201 23.03 -33.21 2.19
N LEU A 202 22.51 -34.45 2.20
CA LEU A 202 21.79 -35.00 3.35
C LEU A 202 22.64 -34.90 4.64
N ASP A 203 23.94 -35.16 4.53
CA ASP A 203 24.92 -34.97 5.61
C ASP A 203 25.13 -33.49 6.00
N ARG A 204 25.16 -32.57 5.03
CA ARG A 204 25.22 -31.12 5.30
C ARG A 204 23.96 -30.65 6.05
N ILE A 205 22.77 -31.10 5.64
CA ILE A 205 21.51 -30.79 6.35
C ILE A 205 21.52 -31.39 7.77
N ASN A 206 21.93 -32.66 7.92
CA ASN A 206 22.03 -33.29 9.25
C ASN A 206 23.00 -32.56 10.17
N LYS A 207 24.20 -32.19 9.70
CA LYS A 207 25.17 -31.37 10.45
C LYS A 207 24.58 -29.99 10.83
N LYS A 208 23.81 -29.35 9.95
CA LYS A 208 23.09 -28.08 10.20
C LYS A 208 21.99 -28.25 11.27
N LEU A 209 21.15 -29.29 11.17
CA LEU A 209 20.12 -29.63 12.16
C LEU A 209 20.72 -29.86 13.55
N GLN A 210 21.76 -30.69 13.66
CA GLN A 210 22.46 -30.94 14.93
C GLN A 210 23.03 -29.66 15.56
N ARG A 211 23.60 -28.75 14.74
CA ARG A 211 24.09 -27.43 15.22
C ARG A 211 22.94 -26.57 15.76
N MET A 212 21.78 -26.55 15.09
CA MET A 212 20.61 -25.80 15.54
C MET A 212 20.00 -26.40 16.81
N GLU A 213 19.88 -27.72 16.92
CA GLU A 213 19.41 -28.40 18.12
C GLU A 213 20.35 -28.17 19.32
N LYS A 214 21.68 -28.17 19.11
CA LYS A 214 22.66 -27.75 20.14
C LYS A 214 22.45 -26.29 20.56
N ARG A 215 22.16 -25.36 19.63
CA ARG A 215 21.82 -23.95 19.95
C ARG A 215 20.50 -23.83 20.74
N VAL A 216 19.48 -24.64 20.43
CA VAL A 216 18.23 -24.69 21.20
C VAL A 216 18.49 -25.21 22.62
N LYS A 217 19.24 -26.30 22.78
CA LYS A 217 19.62 -26.83 24.11
C LYS A 217 20.41 -25.79 24.92
N ALA A 218 21.39 -25.13 24.32
CA ALA A 218 22.19 -24.09 24.98
C ALA A 218 21.37 -22.83 25.33
N THR A 219 20.41 -22.40 24.50
CA THR A 219 19.54 -21.25 24.81
C THR A 219 18.50 -21.57 25.88
N LYS A 220 17.94 -22.79 25.90
CA LYS A 220 17.09 -23.28 26.99
C LYS A 220 17.86 -23.40 28.32
N ALA A 221 19.10 -23.88 28.29
CA ALA A 221 19.95 -23.91 29.49
C ALA A 221 20.22 -22.49 30.02
N LYS A 222 20.47 -21.52 29.13
CA LYS A 222 20.73 -20.11 29.49
C LYS A 222 19.51 -19.35 30.03
N SER A 223 18.27 -19.72 29.67
CA SER A 223 17.08 -19.03 30.20
C SER A 223 16.76 -19.38 31.65
N GLY A 224 17.23 -20.53 32.15
CA GLY A 224 16.82 -21.06 33.45
C GLY A 224 15.30 -21.26 33.55
N LYS A 225 14.78 -21.32 34.78
CA LYS A 225 13.33 -21.41 35.06
C LYS A 225 12.57 -20.08 34.89
N ARG A 226 13.26 -18.96 34.63
CA ARG A 226 12.63 -17.62 34.57
C ARG A 226 12.35 -17.25 33.10
N TRP A 227 11.09 -16.99 32.78
CA TRP A 227 10.61 -16.83 31.41
C TRP A 227 11.07 -15.51 30.76
N ASP A 228 12.30 -15.50 30.25
CA ASP A 228 12.82 -14.40 29.45
C ASP A 228 12.22 -14.47 28.03
N LEU A 229 11.21 -13.63 27.78
CA LEU A 229 10.45 -13.56 26.51
C LEU A 229 11.35 -13.40 25.28
N SER A 230 12.51 -12.76 25.44
CA SER A 230 13.50 -12.58 24.37
C SER A 230 14.17 -13.89 23.95
N LEU A 231 14.46 -14.77 24.92
CA LEU A 231 15.03 -16.10 24.70
C LEU A 231 13.98 -17.08 24.18
N ALA A 232 12.74 -17.01 24.69
CA ALA A 232 11.63 -17.81 24.19
C ALA A 232 11.39 -17.59 22.68
N LYS A 233 11.41 -16.34 22.21
CA LYS A 233 11.28 -16.01 20.78
C LYS A 233 12.46 -16.52 19.94
N LYS A 234 13.69 -16.48 20.46
CA LYS A 234 14.87 -17.08 19.80
C LYS A 234 14.74 -18.61 19.67
N VAL A 235 14.24 -19.29 20.70
CA VAL A 235 13.98 -20.74 20.68
C VAL A 235 12.88 -21.09 19.67
N GLN A 236 11.80 -20.30 19.59
CA GLN A 236 10.77 -20.49 18.56
C GLN A 236 11.34 -20.38 17.14
N ASN A 237 12.11 -19.32 16.85
CA ASN A 237 12.75 -19.14 15.53
C ASN A 237 13.66 -20.32 15.16
N LEU A 238 14.52 -20.78 16.09
CA LEU A 238 15.37 -21.95 15.86
C LEU A 238 14.57 -23.23 15.61
N ASN A 239 13.43 -23.43 16.29
CA ASN A 239 12.55 -24.57 16.05
C ASN A 239 11.88 -24.50 14.67
N PHE A 240 11.52 -23.31 14.17
CA PHE A 240 11.06 -23.12 12.80
C PHE A 240 12.15 -23.45 11.77
N GLU A 241 13.39 -23.02 12.00
CA GLU A 241 14.55 -23.37 11.16
C GLU A 241 14.81 -24.89 11.14
N ILE A 242 14.72 -25.57 12.31
CA ILE A 242 14.81 -27.03 12.42
C ILE A 242 13.67 -27.72 11.65
N LYS A 243 12.42 -27.24 11.76
CA LYS A 243 11.29 -27.79 11.01
C LYS A 243 11.49 -27.64 9.50
N ARG A 244 11.99 -26.48 9.03
CA ARG A 244 12.33 -26.25 7.62
C ARG A 244 13.42 -27.21 7.14
N GLY A 245 14.50 -27.38 7.91
CA GLY A 245 15.58 -28.31 7.56
C GLY A 245 15.16 -29.79 7.56
N LYS A 246 14.19 -30.20 8.41
CA LYS A 246 13.62 -31.56 8.38
C LYS A 246 12.73 -31.78 7.14
N ILE A 247 12.02 -30.75 6.69
CA ILE A 247 11.26 -30.77 5.43
C ILE A 247 12.25 -30.86 4.25
N GLU A 248 13.27 -30.00 4.20
CA GLU A 248 14.37 -30.00 3.23
C GLU A 248 14.99 -31.41 3.07
N TYR A 249 15.39 -32.04 4.20
CA TYR A 249 15.89 -33.41 4.24
C TYR A 249 14.91 -34.44 3.65
N HIS A 250 13.62 -34.31 3.95
CA HIS A 250 12.59 -35.23 3.45
C HIS A 250 12.35 -35.09 1.93
N HIS A 251 12.48 -33.87 1.39
CA HIS A 251 12.37 -33.65 -0.04
C HIS A 251 13.57 -34.22 -0.80
N VAL A 252 14.80 -34.02 -0.29
CA VAL A 252 16.03 -34.56 -0.90
C VAL A 252 16.03 -36.09 -0.87
N SER A 253 15.73 -36.69 0.28
CA SER A 253 15.74 -38.15 0.42
C SER A 253 14.70 -38.86 -0.46
N LYS A 254 13.53 -38.25 -0.69
CA LYS A 254 12.49 -38.76 -1.60
C LYS A 254 12.59 -38.25 -3.04
N LEU A 255 13.62 -37.47 -3.38
CA LEU A 255 13.77 -36.91 -4.72
C LEU A 255 13.82 -38.01 -5.81
N PRO A 256 14.56 -39.13 -5.62
CA PRO A 256 14.62 -40.20 -6.63
C PRO A 256 13.27 -40.91 -6.83
N ASP A 257 12.52 -41.14 -5.76
CA ASP A 257 11.20 -41.78 -5.83
C ASP A 257 10.19 -40.90 -6.57
N LYS A 258 10.21 -39.59 -6.30
CA LYS A 258 9.37 -38.61 -7.00
C LYS A 258 9.75 -38.44 -8.46
N LEU A 259 11.04 -38.49 -8.78
CA LEU A 259 11.54 -38.52 -10.15
C LEU A 259 11.00 -39.76 -10.88
N ARG A 260 11.19 -40.95 -10.31
CA ARG A 260 10.66 -42.21 -10.86
C ARG A 260 9.15 -42.14 -11.09
N GLN A 261 8.40 -41.60 -10.13
CA GLN A 261 6.96 -41.40 -10.25
C GLN A 261 6.60 -40.42 -11.38
N ALA A 262 7.28 -39.28 -11.51
CA ALA A 262 7.08 -38.36 -12.63
C ALA A 262 7.46 -38.98 -13.99
N VAL A 263 8.49 -39.84 -14.03
CA VAL A 263 8.84 -40.60 -15.24
C VAL A 263 7.71 -41.56 -15.60
N THR A 264 7.19 -42.35 -14.66
CA THR A 264 6.09 -43.29 -14.92
C THR A 264 4.80 -42.59 -15.30
N ASP A 265 4.46 -41.50 -14.61
CA ASP A 265 3.24 -40.73 -14.86
C ASP A 265 3.29 -40.11 -16.26
N THR A 266 4.39 -39.43 -16.62
CA THR A 266 4.52 -38.81 -17.95
C THR A 266 4.85 -39.80 -19.09
N LEU A 267 5.23 -41.05 -18.79
CA LEU A 267 5.22 -42.15 -19.76
C LEU A 267 3.78 -42.67 -19.95
N SER A 268 3.01 -42.81 -18.86
CA SER A 268 1.61 -43.23 -18.92
C SER A 268 0.72 -42.19 -19.64
N GLU A 269 0.96 -40.89 -19.45
CA GLU A 269 0.28 -39.81 -20.16
C GLU A 269 0.62 -39.81 -21.65
N LYS A 270 1.90 -39.98 -22.03
CA LYS A 270 2.28 -40.11 -23.46
C LYS A 270 1.65 -41.35 -24.09
N LEU A 271 1.78 -42.53 -23.46
CA LEU A 271 1.16 -43.77 -23.93
C LEU A 271 -0.38 -43.65 -24.02
N SER A 272 -1.03 -43.00 -23.05
CA SER A 272 -2.47 -42.74 -23.09
C SER A 272 -2.87 -41.74 -24.17
N SER A 273 -2.05 -40.72 -24.43
CA SER A 273 -2.25 -39.74 -25.50
C SER A 273 -2.14 -40.42 -26.87
N ASP A 274 -1.06 -41.17 -27.10
CA ASP A 274 -0.82 -41.91 -28.34
C ASP A 274 -1.93 -42.94 -28.58
N TYR A 275 -2.33 -43.68 -27.54
CA TYR A 275 -3.46 -44.63 -27.61
C TYR A 275 -4.81 -43.95 -27.86
N SER A 276 -5.04 -42.76 -27.28
CA SER A 276 -6.24 -41.96 -27.59
C SER A 276 -6.24 -41.43 -29.02
N GLY A 277 -5.06 -41.12 -29.58
CA GLY A 277 -4.91 -40.74 -30.99
C GLY A 277 -5.28 -41.89 -31.93
N ILE A 278 -4.77 -43.09 -31.66
CA ILE A 278 -5.10 -44.32 -32.41
C ILE A 278 -6.61 -44.61 -32.33
N LEU A 279 -7.20 -44.58 -31.13
CA LEU A 279 -8.65 -44.74 -30.95
C LEU A 279 -9.46 -43.66 -31.67
N HIS A 280 -9.03 -42.40 -31.63
CA HIS A 280 -9.73 -41.30 -32.30
C HIS A 280 -9.62 -41.43 -33.83
N GLU A 281 -8.51 -41.93 -34.35
CA GLU A 281 -8.34 -42.24 -35.78
C GLU A 281 -9.23 -43.41 -36.21
N GLU A 282 -9.31 -44.47 -35.40
CA GLU A 282 -10.16 -45.64 -35.67
C GLU A 282 -11.65 -45.31 -35.58
N ILE A 283 -12.07 -44.55 -34.56
CA ILE A 283 -13.42 -44.01 -34.41
C ILE A 283 -13.75 -43.08 -35.58
N THR A 284 -12.84 -42.19 -36.00
CA THR A 284 -13.11 -41.31 -37.15
C THR A 284 -13.10 -42.06 -38.49
N LYS A 285 -12.32 -43.12 -38.67
CA LYS A 285 -12.43 -44.04 -39.83
C LYS A 285 -13.80 -44.74 -39.85
N SER A 286 -14.24 -45.29 -38.72
CA SER A 286 -15.56 -45.92 -38.56
C SER A 286 -16.70 -44.93 -38.81
N MET A 287 -16.61 -43.72 -38.25
CA MET A 287 -17.58 -42.65 -38.46
C MET A 287 -17.59 -42.18 -39.91
N ARG A 288 -16.44 -41.97 -40.57
CA ARG A 288 -16.36 -41.63 -42.00
C ARG A 288 -16.99 -42.70 -42.89
N LYS A 289 -16.82 -43.99 -42.56
CA LYS A 289 -17.48 -45.10 -43.29
C LYS A 289 -19.01 -45.05 -43.15
N LYS A 290 -19.51 -44.81 -41.93
CA LYS A 290 -20.96 -44.69 -41.65
C LYS A 290 -21.59 -43.40 -42.21
N THR A 291 -20.93 -42.25 -42.07
CA THR A 291 -21.41 -40.97 -42.60
C THR A 291 -21.29 -40.92 -44.11
N GLY A 292 -20.26 -41.52 -44.72
CA GLY A 292 -20.16 -41.68 -46.17
C GLY A 292 -21.36 -42.43 -46.75
N ALA A 293 -21.71 -43.59 -46.19
CA ALA A 293 -22.90 -44.34 -46.59
C ALA A 293 -24.20 -43.53 -46.41
N ARG A 294 -24.36 -42.83 -45.27
CA ARG A 294 -25.54 -41.99 -45.01
C ARG A 294 -25.63 -40.77 -45.93
N MET A 295 -24.51 -40.13 -46.25
CA MET A 295 -24.44 -38.99 -47.17
C MET A 295 -24.69 -39.41 -48.62
N TYR A 296 -24.25 -40.62 -49.02
CA TYR A 296 -24.59 -41.21 -50.32
C TYR A 296 -26.09 -41.46 -50.43
N LEU A 297 -26.71 -42.08 -49.41
CA LEU A 297 -28.16 -42.28 -49.37
C LEU A 297 -28.93 -40.95 -49.36
N LEU A 298 -28.45 -39.93 -48.64
CA LEU A 298 -29.06 -38.60 -48.63
C LEU A 298 -28.95 -37.91 -50.00
N SER A 299 -27.79 -37.98 -50.68
CA SER A 299 -27.62 -37.45 -52.04
C SER A 299 -28.59 -38.12 -53.01
N LYS A 300 -28.66 -39.45 -52.99
CA LYS A 300 -29.56 -40.24 -53.83
C LYS A 300 -31.05 -39.99 -53.54
N ALA A 301 -31.39 -39.62 -52.31
CA ALA A 301 -32.75 -39.21 -51.94
C ALA A 301 -33.07 -37.78 -52.44
N LEU A 302 -32.13 -36.84 -52.33
CA LEU A 302 -32.27 -35.47 -52.85
C LEU A 302 -32.35 -35.45 -54.38
N GLU A 303 -31.52 -36.24 -55.07
CA GLU A 303 -31.58 -36.48 -56.52
C GLU A 303 -32.96 -37.01 -56.95
N ARG A 304 -33.52 -37.98 -56.21
CA ARG A 304 -34.88 -38.52 -56.46
C ARG A 304 -36.00 -37.50 -56.27
N LEU A 305 -35.80 -36.52 -55.37
CA LEU A 305 -36.74 -35.42 -55.14
C LEU A 305 -36.53 -34.25 -56.11
N GLY A 306 -35.51 -34.30 -56.97
CA GLY A 306 -35.13 -33.21 -57.88
C GLY A 306 -34.54 -31.98 -57.16
N VAL A 307 -34.17 -32.12 -55.88
CA VAL A 307 -33.65 -31.01 -55.06
C VAL A 307 -32.13 -31.01 -55.15
N ASP A 308 -31.56 -30.00 -55.80
CA ASP A 308 -30.12 -29.79 -55.80
C ASP A 308 -29.61 -29.57 -54.37
N LYS A 309 -28.63 -30.40 -53.98
CA LYS A 309 -27.96 -30.38 -52.68
C LYS A 309 -27.29 -29.03 -52.40
N GLU A 310 -26.72 -28.37 -53.41
CA GLU A 310 -26.08 -27.07 -53.23
C GLU A 310 -27.13 -25.96 -52.99
N ARG A 311 -28.25 -26.00 -53.73
CA ARG A 311 -29.39 -25.10 -53.54
C ARG A 311 -30.01 -25.25 -52.14
N LEU A 312 -30.15 -26.47 -51.63
CA LEU A 312 -30.61 -26.73 -50.25
C LEU A 312 -29.63 -26.20 -49.20
N LEU A 313 -28.31 -26.32 -49.44
CA LEU A 313 -27.28 -25.86 -48.51
C LEU A 313 -27.22 -24.32 -48.43
N MET A 314 -27.31 -23.64 -49.58
CA MET A 314 -27.47 -22.18 -49.67
C MET A 314 -28.73 -21.72 -48.93
N ALA A 315 -29.88 -22.31 -49.24
CA ALA A 315 -31.15 -21.95 -48.62
C ALA A 315 -31.16 -22.13 -47.10
N LYS A 316 -30.47 -23.18 -46.60
CA LYS A 316 -30.29 -23.36 -45.16
C LYS A 316 -29.40 -22.26 -44.55
N GLN A 317 -28.29 -21.90 -45.19
CA GLN A 317 -27.41 -20.84 -44.69
C GLN A 317 -28.12 -19.47 -44.66
N GLU A 318 -28.97 -19.18 -45.65
CA GLU A 318 -29.80 -17.97 -45.64
C GLU A 318 -30.88 -18.01 -44.55
N ALA A 319 -31.52 -19.17 -44.33
CA ALA A 319 -32.48 -19.35 -43.23
C ALA A 319 -31.83 -19.18 -41.85
N ASP A 320 -30.64 -19.76 -41.63
CA ASP A 320 -29.84 -19.58 -40.40
C ASP A 320 -29.38 -18.11 -40.24
N ALA A 321 -29.26 -17.36 -41.34
CA ALA A 321 -29.02 -15.90 -41.37
C ALA A 321 -30.30 -15.03 -41.27
N GLY A 322 -31.46 -15.64 -41.01
CA GLY A 322 -32.74 -14.96 -40.80
C GLY A 322 -33.55 -14.65 -42.07
N ARG A 323 -33.25 -15.29 -43.21
CA ARG A 323 -33.97 -15.16 -44.49
C ARG A 323 -34.50 -16.54 -44.94
N PRO A 324 -35.65 -17.00 -44.43
CA PRO A 324 -36.17 -18.33 -44.72
C PRO A 324 -36.76 -18.48 -46.14
N GLU A 325 -36.94 -17.37 -46.87
CA GLU A 325 -37.66 -17.33 -48.16
C GLU A 325 -37.16 -18.35 -49.19
N LEU A 326 -35.85 -18.58 -49.31
CA LEU A 326 -35.31 -19.62 -50.20
C LEU A 326 -35.65 -21.03 -49.71
N LEU A 327 -35.59 -21.28 -48.40
CA LEU A 327 -35.89 -22.59 -47.81
C LEU A 327 -37.39 -22.91 -47.99
N ASP A 328 -38.25 -21.94 -47.72
CA ASP A 328 -39.70 -22.04 -47.92
C ASP A 328 -40.04 -22.25 -49.40
N SER A 329 -39.32 -21.61 -50.34
CA SER A 329 -39.52 -21.84 -51.78
C SER A 329 -39.20 -23.29 -52.19
N ILE A 330 -38.13 -23.88 -51.66
CA ILE A 330 -37.76 -25.28 -51.93
C ILE A 330 -38.80 -26.22 -51.30
N ILE A 331 -39.26 -25.94 -50.09
CA ILE A 331 -40.31 -26.74 -49.43
C ILE A 331 -41.63 -26.69 -50.23
N MET A 332 -41.96 -25.56 -50.86
CA MET A 332 -43.15 -25.42 -51.71
C MET A 332 -43.00 -26.01 -53.13
N GLU A 333 -41.78 -26.28 -53.61
CA GLU A 333 -41.53 -26.98 -54.88
C GLU A 333 -41.68 -28.52 -54.76
N VAL A 334 -41.39 -29.09 -53.58
CA VAL A 334 -41.43 -30.55 -53.32
C VAL A 334 -42.81 -31.25 -53.40
N PRO A 335 -43.97 -30.68 -53.03
CA PRO A 335 -45.23 -31.45 -52.96
C PRO A 335 -45.76 -31.94 -54.32
N ALA A 336 -45.29 -31.39 -55.44
CA ALA A 336 -45.71 -31.84 -56.78
C ALA A 336 -45.04 -33.15 -57.26
N THR A 337 -43.96 -33.60 -56.61
CA THR A 337 -43.25 -34.84 -56.99
C THR A 337 -43.56 -36.02 -56.09
N LEU A 338 -44.10 -35.80 -54.88
CA LEU A 338 -44.36 -36.88 -53.90
C LEU A 338 -45.40 -37.91 -54.35
N ASP A 339 -46.44 -37.50 -55.11
CA ASP A 339 -47.48 -38.42 -55.59
C ASP A 339 -46.94 -39.53 -56.52
N LYS A 340 -45.75 -39.33 -57.11
CA LYS A 340 -45.09 -40.32 -57.98
C LYS A 340 -44.16 -41.30 -57.24
N LEU A 341 -44.05 -41.19 -55.91
CA LEU A 341 -43.16 -42.01 -55.07
C LEU A 341 -43.91 -42.95 -54.11
N SER A 342 -45.22 -43.16 -54.33
CA SER A 342 -46.07 -44.00 -53.48
C SER A 342 -45.96 -45.51 -53.76
N GLU A 343 -45.22 -45.94 -54.78
CA GLU A 343 -44.93 -47.35 -55.04
C GLU A 343 -43.70 -47.84 -54.24
N PRO A 344 -43.84 -48.87 -53.38
CA PRO A 344 -42.71 -49.40 -52.62
C PRO A 344 -41.77 -50.21 -53.53
N PRO A 345 -40.44 -50.04 -53.42
CA PRO A 345 -39.50 -50.82 -54.21
C PRO A 345 -39.48 -52.28 -53.73
N ARG A 346 -40.12 -53.17 -54.49
CA ARG A 346 -39.85 -54.61 -54.49
C ARG A 346 -38.65 -54.87 -55.40
N GLU A 347 -37.50 -55.19 -54.82
CA GLU A 347 -36.45 -56.10 -55.35
C GLU A 347 -35.19 -56.04 -54.46
N LEU A 348 -34.33 -57.06 -54.58
CA LEU A 348 -33.04 -57.24 -53.89
C LEU A 348 -33.09 -57.65 -52.41
N LEU A 349 -33.75 -58.78 -52.16
CA LEU A 349 -33.15 -59.86 -51.37
C LEU A 349 -32.67 -60.90 -52.38
N ASP A 350 -31.37 -61.22 -52.39
CA ASP A 350 -30.77 -62.52 -52.77
C ASP A 350 -29.24 -62.45 -52.51
N GLU A 351 -28.71 -63.53 -51.90
CA GLU A 351 -27.36 -64.18 -52.04
C GLU A 351 -26.06 -63.31 -52.01
N ASP A 352 -24.92 -63.66 -51.40
CA ASP A 352 -24.32 -64.91 -50.85
C ASP A 352 -23.61 -64.62 -49.48
N GLY A 353 -23.33 -65.58 -48.59
CA GLY A 353 -22.06 -66.37 -48.53
C GLY A 353 -20.97 -65.69 -47.66
N GLU A 354 -20.17 -66.33 -46.80
CA GLU A 354 -20.00 -67.74 -46.39
C GLU A 354 -19.54 -67.81 -44.91
N GLY A 355 -19.58 -69.01 -44.30
CA GLY A 355 -18.76 -69.37 -43.12
C GLY A 355 -17.29 -69.67 -43.52
N PRO A 356 -16.40 -70.24 -42.66
CA PRO A 356 -16.65 -71.19 -41.54
C PRO A 356 -16.24 -70.59 -40.17
N GLY A 357 -16.53 -71.16 -38.98
CA GLY A 357 -16.39 -72.56 -38.53
C GLY A 357 -14.96 -72.80 -37.97
N GLY A 358 -14.72 -73.38 -36.78
CA GLY A 358 -15.59 -73.85 -35.71
C GLY A 358 -14.84 -74.85 -34.79
N ALA A 359 -14.90 -74.66 -33.46
CA ALA A 359 -14.49 -75.60 -32.38
C ALA A 359 -14.94 -74.97 -31.04
N SER A 360 -15.77 -75.53 -30.13
CA SER A 360 -15.97 -76.91 -29.63
C SER A 360 -14.69 -77.48 -29.00
N ALA A 361 -14.57 -77.78 -27.70
CA ALA A 361 -15.51 -77.78 -26.56
C ALA A 361 -14.74 -77.38 -25.26
N THR A 362 -15.14 -77.56 -23.99
CA THR A 362 -16.17 -78.42 -23.34
C THR A 362 -16.61 -77.84 -21.97
N ALA A 363 -17.51 -78.57 -21.32
CA ALA A 363 -17.93 -78.55 -19.90
C ALA A 363 -16.77 -78.68 -18.88
N ASP A 364 -16.90 -78.45 -17.57
CA ASP A 364 -17.98 -78.80 -16.61
C ASP A 364 -18.06 -77.75 -15.45
N ASP A 365 -19.25 -77.41 -14.91
CA ASP A 365 -19.84 -77.89 -13.63
C ASP A 365 -19.12 -77.28 -12.36
N GLN A 366 -19.70 -76.70 -11.30
CA GLN A 366 -21.03 -76.83 -10.65
C GLN A 366 -21.45 -75.61 -9.77
N VAL A 367 -22.78 -75.52 -9.54
CA VAL A 367 -23.49 -75.25 -8.25
C VAL A 367 -23.52 -73.83 -7.60
N SER A 368 -24.73 -73.26 -7.70
CA SER A 368 -25.58 -72.59 -6.67
C SER A 368 -25.21 -71.27 -5.97
N GLU A 369 -26.21 -70.38 -6.00
CA GLU A 369 -26.76 -69.64 -4.85
C GLU A 369 -25.83 -68.75 -3.98
N ASN A 370 -26.04 -67.43 -4.10
CA ASN A 370 -26.80 -66.73 -3.06
C ASN A 370 -27.30 -65.35 -3.53
N ALA A 371 -28.61 -65.13 -3.45
CA ALA A 371 -29.23 -63.82 -3.55
C ALA A 371 -29.61 -63.34 -2.15
N VAL A 372 -28.87 -62.36 -1.60
CA VAL A 372 -29.24 -61.68 -0.35
C VAL A 372 -29.06 -60.18 -0.49
N SER A 373 -30.04 -59.47 0.06
CA SER A 373 -30.24 -58.02 0.05
C SER A 373 -29.00 -57.15 0.31
N TRP A 374 -28.91 -56.03 -0.41
CA TRP A 374 -28.21 -54.84 0.06
C TRP A 374 -29.18 -53.93 0.82
N ASN A 375 -29.32 -54.20 2.12
CA ASN A 375 -29.84 -53.27 3.10
C ASN A 375 -28.67 -52.80 4.00
N SER A 376 -28.81 -51.62 4.59
CA SER A 376 -27.98 -51.09 5.69
C SER A 376 -26.53 -50.70 5.38
N VAL A 377 -26.31 -49.38 5.34
CA VAL A 377 -25.00 -48.75 5.60
C VAL A 377 -24.64 -48.97 7.08
N PRO A 378 -23.42 -49.39 7.43
CA PRO A 378 -23.00 -49.47 8.83
C PRO A 378 -22.61 -48.08 9.37
N GLU A 379 -23.25 -47.67 10.46
CA GLU A 379 -22.73 -46.63 11.34
C GLU A 379 -21.44 -47.13 12.01
N ASN A 380 -20.34 -46.39 11.87
CA ASN A 380 -19.10 -46.67 12.58
C ASN A 380 -19.12 -45.96 13.95
N ASP A 381 -19.46 -46.71 15.00
CA ASP A 381 -19.46 -46.21 16.39
C ASP A 381 -18.67 -47.14 17.32
N VAL A 382 -17.34 -46.98 17.37
CA VAL A 382 -16.51 -47.46 18.48
C VAL A 382 -15.33 -46.50 18.74
N ASN A 383 -15.52 -45.60 19.72
CA ASN A 383 -14.57 -45.47 20.84
C ASN A 383 -15.12 -44.50 21.90
N ARG A 384 -16.11 -44.99 22.64
CA ARG A 384 -16.68 -44.36 23.83
C ARG A 384 -15.85 -44.77 25.04
N MET A 385 -14.79 -44.03 25.35
CA MET A 385 -14.05 -44.20 26.61
C MET A 385 -14.57 -43.24 27.68
N GLU A 386 -14.59 -43.74 28.91
CA GLU A 386 -15.30 -43.18 30.06
C GLU A 386 -14.80 -41.78 30.46
N LEU A 387 -15.74 -40.85 30.59
CA LEU A 387 -15.50 -39.55 31.22
C LEU A 387 -15.80 -39.69 32.71
N ALA A 388 -14.83 -40.22 33.46
CA ALA A 388 -14.90 -40.27 34.91
C ALA A 388 -15.01 -38.83 35.46
N GLN A 389 -16.02 -38.60 36.30
CA GLN A 389 -16.15 -37.38 37.07
C GLN A 389 -14.98 -37.32 38.05
N HIS A 390 -14.21 -36.23 38.02
CA HIS A 390 -13.31 -35.89 39.10
C HIS A 390 -13.71 -34.54 39.67
N ASP A 391 -14.60 -34.59 40.66
CA ASP A 391 -14.76 -33.51 41.60
C ASP A 391 -13.41 -33.23 42.28
N VAL A 392 -13.10 -31.95 42.46
CA VAL A 392 -12.02 -31.49 43.32
C VAL A 392 -12.66 -30.54 44.33
N ASP A 393 -12.82 -31.05 45.54
CA ASP A 393 -13.33 -30.30 46.68
C ASP A 393 -12.49 -29.03 46.93
N ILE A 394 -13.13 -27.87 46.83
CA ILE A 394 -12.66 -26.66 47.52
C ILE A 394 -13.42 -26.61 48.84
N SER A 395 -12.92 -27.36 49.84
CA SER A 395 -13.54 -27.39 51.16
C SER A 395 -13.44 -26.04 51.85
N THR A 396 -14.58 -25.40 52.09
CA THR A 396 -14.71 -24.27 52.99
C THR A 396 -14.61 -24.72 54.44
N GLN A 397 -13.64 -24.17 55.18
CA GLN A 397 -13.70 -24.04 56.64
C GLN A 397 -13.52 -22.53 56.93
N SER A 398 -14.58 -21.80 57.26
CA SER A 398 -15.18 -21.72 58.60
C SER A 398 -14.15 -21.36 59.68
N LYS A 399 -14.11 -20.08 60.04
CA LYS A 399 -13.95 -19.73 61.44
C LYS A 399 -14.62 -18.40 61.76
N ASP A 400 -15.61 -18.56 62.62
CA ASP A 400 -16.55 -17.56 63.06
C ASP A 400 -15.94 -16.54 64.03
N ASP A 401 -16.61 -15.40 64.08
CA ASP A 401 -17.00 -14.70 65.31
C ASP A 401 -16.01 -13.92 66.21
N ALA A 402 -16.68 -12.96 66.86
CA ALA A 402 -16.42 -12.40 68.18
C ALA A 402 -15.34 -11.31 68.35
N SER A 403 -15.86 -10.07 68.28
CA SER A 403 -15.87 -9.12 69.42
C SER A 403 -15.03 -7.84 69.32
N ARG A 404 -15.76 -6.73 69.24
CA ARG A 404 -15.40 -5.40 69.75
C ARG A 404 -15.72 -5.32 71.25
N GLN A 405 -15.24 -4.26 71.91
CA GLN A 405 -15.29 -3.94 73.35
C GLN A 405 -14.18 -4.66 74.15
N GLY A 406 -13.53 -4.05 75.15
CA GLY A 406 -13.58 -2.66 75.60
C GLY A 406 -13.03 -2.47 77.03
N ALA A 407 -12.40 -1.31 77.29
CA ALA A 407 -12.07 -0.73 78.61
C ALA A 407 -11.07 -1.44 79.55
N GLY A 408 -10.38 -0.60 80.35
CA GLY A 408 -9.59 -0.94 81.54
C GLY A 408 -8.21 -1.57 81.29
N SER A 409 -7.18 -1.43 82.12
CA SER A 409 -6.79 -0.50 83.20
C SER A 409 -5.61 -1.19 83.90
N ALA A 410 -4.46 -0.50 84.01
CA ALA A 410 -3.37 -0.72 84.96
C ALA A 410 -2.89 -2.16 85.28
N LEU A 411 -1.62 -2.44 84.95
CA LEU A 411 -0.57 -2.70 85.95
C LEU A 411 0.83 -2.64 85.31
N ALA A 412 1.85 -2.44 86.14
CA ALA A 412 3.24 -2.27 85.72
C ALA A 412 3.89 -3.63 85.35
N ASP A 413 4.92 -3.64 84.50
CA ASP A 413 6.31 -3.52 84.97
C ASP A 413 7.38 -3.61 83.87
N VAL A 414 8.55 -3.05 84.18
CA VAL A 414 9.91 -3.37 83.68
C VAL A 414 10.25 -3.22 82.18
N GLU A 415 11.18 -2.28 81.94
CA GLU A 415 12.28 -2.23 80.96
C GLU A 415 12.22 -3.06 79.64
N VAL A 416 12.41 -2.38 78.50
CA VAL A 416 13.73 -2.32 77.81
C VAL A 416 13.66 -1.34 76.62
N VAL A 417 14.64 -0.43 76.59
CA VAL A 417 15.23 0.33 75.46
C VAL A 417 14.53 0.26 74.09
N GLU A 418 13.98 1.40 73.62
CA GLU A 418 14.25 1.96 72.28
C GLU A 418 13.65 3.38 72.09
N GLN A 419 14.12 4.10 71.07
CA GLN A 419 13.82 5.52 70.74
C GLN A 419 14.51 6.53 71.71
N THR A 420 15.12 7.63 71.25
CA THR A 420 14.61 8.58 70.25
C THR A 420 15.64 9.11 69.25
N ASP A 421 15.28 9.11 67.97
CA ASP A 421 15.85 10.02 66.97
C ASP A 421 15.22 11.42 67.12
N ASN A 422 15.85 12.30 67.89
CA ASN A 422 15.87 13.76 67.66
C ASN A 422 16.76 14.51 68.67
N VAL A 423 17.12 15.75 68.33
CA VAL A 423 17.88 16.71 69.16
C VAL A 423 19.38 16.44 69.30
N GLN A 424 20.11 16.56 68.18
CA GLN A 424 21.46 17.14 68.21
C GLN A 424 21.57 18.23 67.13
N LYS A 425 21.27 19.49 67.50
CA LYS A 425 21.45 20.65 66.63
C LYS A 425 22.20 21.83 67.24
N TYR A 426 22.62 21.74 68.51
CA TYR A 426 23.41 22.76 69.20
C TYR A 426 24.36 22.14 70.24
N ALA A 427 25.63 21.99 69.90
CA ALA A 427 26.79 22.06 70.81
C ALA A 427 28.13 21.96 70.03
N ASN A 428 29.14 22.72 70.49
CA ASN A 428 30.57 22.65 70.16
C ASN A 428 31.07 23.01 68.73
N PRO A 429 31.41 24.30 68.52
CA PRO A 429 32.32 24.75 67.46
C PRO A 429 33.74 24.98 68.02
N LEU A 430 34.55 23.93 68.24
CA LEU A 430 35.91 24.12 68.82
C LEU A 430 36.97 23.02 68.53
N GLN A 431 36.87 22.31 67.40
CA GLN A 431 37.95 21.42 66.90
C GLN A 431 38.02 21.41 65.36
N HIS A 432 38.35 22.54 64.74
CA HIS A 432 38.42 22.63 63.27
C HIS A 432 39.64 23.36 62.70
N GLU A 433 40.80 23.20 63.34
CA GLU A 433 42.11 23.40 62.71
C GLU A 433 42.85 22.06 62.66
N GLN A 434 43.74 21.89 61.66
CA GLN A 434 44.45 20.64 61.35
C GLN A 434 43.56 19.50 60.77
N ARG A 435 42.99 19.72 59.57
CA ARG A 435 42.76 18.62 58.62
C ARG A 435 43.56 18.83 57.34
N VAL A 436 44.31 17.77 56.99
CA VAL A 436 45.38 17.69 55.98
C VAL A 436 44.93 18.20 54.59
N PRO A 437 45.76 18.98 53.86
CA PRO A 437 45.42 19.50 52.52
C PRO A 437 45.15 18.40 51.48
N GLU A 438 45.75 17.22 51.63
CA GLU A 438 45.65 16.06 50.74
C GLU A 438 44.20 15.62 50.44
N GLN A 439 43.25 15.80 51.38
CA GLN A 439 41.83 15.51 51.13
C GLN A 439 41.13 16.54 50.23
N GLN A 440 41.64 17.76 50.12
CA GLN A 440 41.10 18.77 49.21
C GLN A 440 41.55 18.49 47.77
N ASP A 441 42.82 18.11 47.58
CA ASP A 441 43.36 17.73 46.28
C ASP A 441 42.70 16.45 45.73
N ALA A 442 42.48 15.44 46.57
CA ALA A 442 41.71 14.25 46.19
C ALA A 442 40.27 14.59 45.74
N ARG A 443 39.61 15.57 46.38
CA ARG A 443 38.27 16.04 46.00
C ARG A 443 38.28 16.91 44.73
N ALA A 444 39.34 17.68 44.50
CA ALA A 444 39.54 18.42 43.26
C ALA A 444 39.78 17.47 42.08
N ALA A 445 40.67 16.48 42.25
CA ALA A 445 40.93 15.43 41.27
C ALA A 445 39.67 14.61 40.94
N ALA A 446 38.87 14.22 41.94
CA ALA A 446 37.61 13.52 41.73
C ALA A 446 36.60 14.35 40.92
N LYS A 447 36.49 15.66 41.19
CA LYS A 447 35.63 16.58 40.42
C LYS A 447 36.14 16.76 38.98
N ALA A 448 37.45 16.91 38.79
CA ALA A 448 38.07 17.02 37.47
C ALA A 448 37.85 15.73 36.64
N ALA A 449 38.05 14.56 37.24
CA ALA A 449 37.76 13.27 36.62
C ALA A 449 36.27 13.15 36.22
N GLN A 450 35.34 13.55 37.09
CA GLN A 450 33.91 13.53 36.80
C GLN A 450 33.51 14.52 35.67
N GLN A 451 34.19 15.67 35.57
CA GLN A 451 34.00 16.62 34.47
C GLN A 451 34.57 16.08 33.15
N ALA A 452 35.75 15.46 33.16
CA ALA A 452 36.34 14.80 31.99
C ALA A 452 35.46 13.65 31.48
N LEU A 453 34.88 12.84 32.37
CA LEU A 453 33.94 11.77 32.03
C LEU A 453 32.65 12.33 31.37
N LYS A 454 32.14 13.45 31.88
CA LYS A 454 31.00 14.17 31.27
C LYS A 454 31.35 14.71 29.87
N ALA A 455 32.52 15.35 29.70
CA ALA A 455 32.99 15.85 28.41
C ALA A 455 33.11 14.72 27.37
N ARG A 456 33.79 13.62 27.73
CA ARG A 456 33.96 12.46 26.85
C ARG A 456 32.63 11.79 26.48
N SER A 457 31.65 11.79 27.40
CA SER A 457 30.29 11.30 27.10
C SER A 457 29.52 12.20 26.12
N ALA A 458 29.80 13.50 26.10
CA ALA A 458 29.22 14.44 25.14
C ALA A 458 29.85 14.27 23.75
N GLU A 459 31.17 14.08 23.66
CA GLU A 459 31.87 13.75 22.41
C GLU A 459 31.36 12.44 21.78
N ILE A 460 31.19 11.38 22.59
CA ILE A 460 30.62 10.12 22.13
C ILE A 460 29.19 10.31 21.59
N ARG A 461 28.37 11.17 22.21
CA ARG A 461 27.04 11.51 21.68
C ARG A 461 27.12 12.28 20.36
N LEU A 462 28.05 13.22 20.20
CA LEU A 462 28.24 13.95 18.94
C LEU A 462 28.74 13.04 17.82
N LEU A 463 29.66 12.11 18.11
CA LEU A 463 30.09 11.08 17.17
C LEU A 463 28.96 10.12 16.78
N ALA A 464 28.13 9.70 17.74
CA ALA A 464 26.97 8.86 17.45
C ALA A 464 25.93 9.57 16.55
N LEU A 465 25.66 10.87 16.79
CA LEU A 465 24.79 11.68 15.93
C LEU A 465 25.38 11.86 14.52
N ARG A 466 26.70 12.05 14.41
CA ARG A 466 27.39 12.14 13.11
C ARG A 466 27.35 10.83 12.34
N LEU A 467 27.60 9.70 13.00
CA LEU A 467 27.45 8.37 12.40
C LEU A 467 26.00 8.09 11.96
N GLN A 468 25.00 8.60 12.69
CA GLN A 468 23.60 8.53 12.27
C GLN A 468 23.29 9.41 11.05
N SER A 469 23.85 10.63 10.95
CA SER A 469 23.68 11.45 9.75
C SER A 469 24.37 10.83 8.54
N ASP A 470 25.58 10.31 8.71
CA ASP A 470 26.38 9.75 7.62
C ASP A 470 25.77 8.41 7.13
N ALA A 471 25.18 7.62 8.03
CA ALA A 471 24.38 6.45 7.70
C ALA A 471 23.07 6.81 6.97
N ALA A 472 22.39 7.90 7.34
CA ALA A 472 21.18 8.36 6.66
C ALA A 472 21.49 8.89 5.24
N ILE A 473 22.60 9.62 5.07
CA ILE A 473 23.07 10.10 3.77
C ILE A 473 23.39 8.91 2.87
N THR A 474 24.26 8.00 3.30
CA THR A 474 24.66 6.82 2.52
C THR A 474 23.50 5.88 2.19
N PHE A 475 22.52 5.70 3.10
CA PHE A 475 21.30 4.95 2.79
C PHE A 475 20.45 5.63 1.70
N SER A 476 20.30 6.96 1.77
CA SER A 476 19.56 7.72 0.75
C SER A 476 20.26 7.72 -0.62
N GLU A 477 21.59 7.72 -0.65
CA GLU A 477 22.37 7.57 -1.89
C GLU A 477 22.31 6.15 -2.45
N LEU A 478 22.33 5.12 -1.59
CA LEU A 478 22.11 3.72 -2.00
C LEU A 478 20.73 3.54 -2.62
N GLN A 479 19.66 4.05 -1.98
CA GLN A 479 18.31 4.01 -2.55
C GLN A 479 18.24 4.73 -3.91
N ARG A 480 18.89 5.88 -4.08
CA ARG A 480 18.96 6.58 -5.37
C ARG A 480 19.74 5.79 -6.43
N ARG A 481 20.89 5.20 -6.07
CA ARG A 481 21.71 4.40 -6.99
C ARG A 481 20.97 3.14 -7.45
N VAL A 482 20.24 2.47 -6.56
CA VAL A 482 19.37 1.32 -6.90
C VAL A 482 18.27 1.75 -7.87
N VAL A 483 17.47 2.77 -7.52
CA VAL A 483 16.39 3.28 -8.39
C VAL A 483 16.87 3.75 -9.78
N ILE A 484 18.10 4.27 -9.89
CA ILE A 484 18.69 4.65 -11.20
C ILE A 484 19.10 3.40 -12.00
N ARG A 485 19.71 2.39 -11.35
CA ARG A 485 20.17 1.15 -12.00
C ARG A 485 19.03 0.28 -12.49
N ASP A 486 17.96 0.18 -11.69
CA ASP A 486 16.77 -0.58 -12.04
C ASP A 486 16.05 0.09 -13.23
N ARG A 487 16.00 1.43 -13.25
CA ARG A 487 15.38 2.18 -14.35
C ARG A 487 16.13 2.02 -15.68
N SER A 488 17.46 1.95 -15.69
CA SER A 488 18.20 1.64 -16.93
C SER A 488 18.00 0.17 -17.32
N ALA A 489 18.14 -0.78 -16.38
CA ALA A 489 17.96 -2.20 -16.67
C ALA A 489 16.56 -2.54 -17.21
N ILE A 490 15.50 -1.87 -16.74
CA ILE A 490 14.13 -2.01 -17.27
C ILE A 490 14.05 -1.45 -18.71
N GLN A 491 14.71 -0.31 -19.00
CA GLN A 491 14.73 0.27 -20.34
C GLN A 491 15.54 -0.57 -21.35
N ASP A 492 16.64 -1.16 -20.91
CA ASP A 492 17.49 -2.02 -21.74
C ASP A 492 16.81 -3.37 -22.01
N ARG A 493 16.15 -3.97 -21.00
CA ARG A 493 15.29 -5.15 -21.20
C ARG A 493 14.11 -4.87 -22.14
N ALA A 494 13.47 -3.71 -22.02
CA ALA A 494 12.37 -3.32 -22.91
C ALA A 494 12.84 -3.14 -24.37
N ARG A 495 14.05 -2.60 -24.58
CA ARG A 495 14.68 -2.54 -25.91
C ARG A 495 15.00 -3.92 -26.46
N ALA A 496 15.68 -4.78 -25.69
CA ALA A 496 16.02 -6.13 -26.13
C ALA A 496 14.78 -6.94 -26.53
N ARG A 497 13.66 -6.79 -25.81
CA ARG A 497 12.37 -7.41 -26.16
C ARG A 497 11.75 -6.87 -27.45
N PHE A 498 11.92 -5.57 -27.72
CA PHE A 498 11.45 -4.94 -28.96
C PHE A 498 12.30 -5.37 -30.16
N GLU A 499 13.60 -5.54 -29.97
CA GLU A 499 14.56 -5.96 -30.98
C GLU A 499 14.40 -7.45 -31.36
N GLN A 500 14.08 -8.31 -30.39
CA GLN A 500 13.70 -9.72 -30.62
C GLN A 500 12.41 -9.91 -31.42
N LEU A 501 11.49 -8.94 -31.42
CA LEU A 501 10.23 -9.04 -32.18
C LEU A 501 10.37 -8.65 -33.66
N HIS A 502 11.56 -8.20 -34.10
CA HIS A 502 11.80 -7.67 -35.45
C HIS A 502 13.00 -8.30 -36.18
N GLN A 503 13.54 -9.42 -35.69
CA GLN A 503 14.49 -10.22 -36.48
C GLN A 503 13.74 -11.14 -37.46
N PRO A 504 13.97 -11.03 -38.78
CA PRO A 504 13.47 -12.03 -39.73
C PRO A 504 14.21 -13.35 -39.52
N GLN A 505 13.48 -14.47 -39.54
CA GLN A 505 14.10 -15.79 -39.40
C GLN A 505 14.89 -16.14 -40.66
N ALA A 506 16.21 -16.22 -40.53
CA ALA A 506 17.08 -16.82 -41.53
C ALA A 506 17.10 -18.35 -41.32
N SER A 507 16.88 -19.09 -42.39
CA SER A 507 16.82 -20.55 -42.41
C SER A 507 18.20 -21.21 -42.25
N ASP A 508 18.22 -22.37 -41.61
CA ASP A 508 19.43 -23.15 -41.32
C ASP A 508 20.24 -23.54 -42.57
N VAL A 509 21.57 -23.39 -42.46
CA VAL A 509 22.54 -24.16 -43.26
C VAL A 509 23.50 -24.81 -42.26
N ILE A 510 23.38 -26.12 -42.11
CA ILE A 510 24.26 -26.93 -41.27
C ILE A 510 25.48 -27.31 -42.10
N ASP A 511 26.65 -26.83 -41.70
CA ASP A 511 27.94 -27.30 -42.23
C ASP A 511 28.68 -28.07 -41.13
N SER A 512 29.16 -29.27 -41.46
CA SER A 512 29.66 -30.26 -40.50
C SER A 512 31.19 -30.36 -40.52
N GLY A 513 31.84 -29.58 -39.66
CA GLY A 513 33.30 -29.61 -39.44
C GLY A 513 33.72 -30.56 -38.32
N VAL A 514 34.51 -31.58 -38.64
CA VAL A 514 35.10 -32.57 -37.72
C VAL A 514 36.43 -32.09 -37.16
N THR A 515 36.69 -32.30 -35.87
CA THR A 515 37.98 -32.86 -35.33
C THR A 515 37.84 -33.32 -33.87
N GLU A 516 38.24 -34.58 -33.63
CA GLU A 516 39.12 -35.09 -32.56
C GLU A 516 39.34 -34.24 -31.27
N GLY A 517 39.42 -34.82 -30.06
CA GLY A 517 39.32 -36.22 -29.66
C GLY A 517 39.95 -36.43 -28.27
N GLU A 518 39.17 -36.84 -27.26
CA GLU A 518 39.67 -37.14 -25.92
C GLU A 518 39.15 -38.48 -25.39
N ALA A 519 40.03 -39.23 -24.73
CA ALA A 519 39.80 -40.60 -24.31
C ALA A 519 38.79 -40.70 -23.16
N LYS A 520 37.56 -41.10 -23.47
CA LYS A 520 36.56 -41.48 -22.45
C LYS A 520 36.84 -42.88 -21.94
N SER A 521 36.91 -43.03 -20.61
CA SER A 521 36.98 -44.31 -19.94
C SER A 521 35.71 -45.14 -20.21
N ASN A 522 35.88 -46.44 -20.47
CA ASN A 522 34.77 -47.38 -20.66
C ASN A 522 34.04 -47.64 -19.34
N VAL A 523 33.17 -46.71 -18.94
CA VAL A 523 32.11 -46.96 -17.96
C VAL A 523 30.91 -47.51 -18.73
N THR A 524 30.60 -48.78 -18.55
CA THR A 524 29.40 -49.40 -19.14
C THR A 524 28.15 -48.66 -18.66
N PRO A 525 27.32 -48.08 -19.55
CA PRO A 525 26.14 -47.34 -19.14
C PRO A 525 25.14 -48.27 -18.47
N SER A 526 24.74 -47.93 -17.25
CA SER A 526 23.75 -48.73 -16.51
C SER A 526 22.40 -48.66 -17.22
N VAL A 527 21.87 -49.81 -17.62
CA VAL A 527 20.58 -49.93 -18.31
C VAL A 527 19.50 -50.22 -17.27
N MET A 528 18.46 -49.37 -17.21
CA MET A 528 17.32 -49.61 -16.33
C MET A 528 16.19 -50.30 -17.10
N THR A 529 15.56 -51.29 -16.46
CA THR A 529 14.31 -51.89 -16.94
C THR A 529 13.17 -51.37 -16.07
N LEU A 530 12.20 -50.70 -16.66
CA LEU A 530 11.02 -50.16 -15.98
C LEU A 530 9.76 -50.91 -16.44
N ASP A 531 9.04 -51.51 -15.49
CA ASP A 531 7.74 -52.13 -15.74
C ASP A 531 6.65 -51.04 -15.63
N VAL A 532 6.17 -50.53 -16.77
CA VAL A 532 5.18 -49.44 -16.84
C VAL A 532 3.76 -50.01 -16.93
N PRO A 533 2.88 -49.79 -15.95
CA PRO A 533 1.50 -50.29 -15.99
C PRO A 533 0.66 -49.49 -17.00
N VAL A 534 0.13 -50.17 -18.02
CA VAL A 534 -0.82 -49.61 -18.99
C VAL A 534 -2.23 -50.01 -18.59
N ARG A 535 -3.11 -49.01 -18.45
CA ARG A 535 -4.48 -49.20 -17.96
C ARG A 535 -5.29 -50.08 -18.92
N GLY A 536 -5.53 -51.34 -18.53
CA GLY A 536 -6.24 -52.34 -19.33
C GLY A 536 -5.36 -53.37 -20.05
N TYR A 537 -4.03 -53.21 -20.07
CA TYR A 537 -3.13 -54.04 -20.90
C TYR A 537 -1.91 -54.64 -20.16
N GLY A 538 -1.88 -54.56 -18.82
CA GLY A 538 -0.77 -55.10 -18.01
C GLY A 538 0.44 -54.18 -17.96
N SER A 539 1.61 -54.71 -17.59
CA SER A 539 2.87 -53.94 -17.49
C SER A 539 3.79 -54.16 -18.68
N ILE A 540 4.22 -53.08 -19.33
CA ILE A 540 5.20 -53.11 -20.42
C ILE A 540 6.60 -52.88 -19.86
N LYS A 541 7.53 -53.78 -20.17
CA LYS A 541 8.94 -53.63 -19.79
C LYS A 541 9.66 -52.70 -20.77
N VAL A 542 10.12 -51.55 -20.29
CA VAL A 542 10.89 -50.57 -21.08
C VAL A 542 12.33 -50.58 -20.60
N THR A 543 13.24 -51.11 -21.41
CA THR A 543 14.70 -51.01 -21.24
C THR A 543 15.21 -49.78 -21.96
N ARG A 544 15.80 -48.83 -21.23
CA ARG A 544 16.52 -47.67 -21.78
C ARG A 544 17.76 -47.34 -20.94
N PRO A 545 18.77 -46.65 -21.50
CA PRO A 545 19.87 -46.10 -20.70
C PRO A 545 19.31 -45.17 -19.62
N VAL A 546 19.88 -45.24 -18.40
CA VAL A 546 19.44 -44.36 -17.30
C VAL A 546 19.58 -42.89 -17.70
N ASN A 547 20.64 -42.52 -18.41
CA ASN A 547 20.89 -41.14 -18.82
C ASN A 547 19.79 -40.59 -19.73
N ASP A 548 19.38 -41.30 -20.79
CA ASP A 548 18.32 -40.85 -21.70
C ASP A 548 16.96 -40.70 -21.00
N LEU A 549 16.64 -41.61 -20.08
CA LEU A 549 15.45 -41.51 -19.23
C LEU A 549 15.53 -40.32 -18.28
N VAL A 550 16.71 -40.07 -17.69
CA VAL A 550 16.95 -38.97 -16.76
C VAL A 550 16.99 -37.63 -17.49
N GLU A 551 17.61 -37.50 -18.66
CA GLU A 551 17.60 -36.27 -19.47
C GLU A 551 16.20 -35.96 -19.97
N SER A 552 15.50 -36.90 -20.61
CA SER A 552 14.12 -36.67 -21.05
C SER A 552 13.13 -36.41 -19.90
N SER A 553 13.43 -36.88 -18.69
CA SER A 553 12.65 -36.58 -17.48
C SER A 553 13.10 -35.31 -16.77
N ILE A 554 14.38 -34.91 -16.87
CA ILE A 554 14.90 -33.62 -16.41
C ILE A 554 14.38 -32.52 -17.33
N ASP A 555 14.28 -32.73 -18.64
CA ASP A 555 13.73 -31.76 -19.58
C ASP A 555 12.21 -31.67 -19.45
N LYS A 556 11.48 -32.78 -19.31
CA LYS A 556 10.07 -32.74 -18.86
C LYS A 556 9.93 -32.08 -17.49
N LEU A 557 10.84 -32.31 -16.54
CA LEU A 557 10.83 -31.59 -15.27
C LEU A 557 11.29 -30.14 -15.43
N ARG A 558 12.03 -29.73 -16.46
CA ARG A 558 12.33 -28.33 -16.78
C ARG A 558 11.18 -27.65 -17.52
N GLU A 559 10.28 -28.41 -18.16
CA GLU A 559 9.00 -27.92 -18.68
C GLU A 559 7.92 -27.88 -17.57
N GLN A 560 7.92 -28.86 -16.66
CA GLN A 560 6.98 -29.00 -15.55
C GLN A 560 7.39 -28.28 -14.27
N LEU A 561 8.67 -27.99 -13.99
CA LEU A 561 9.09 -27.17 -12.84
C LEU A 561 8.67 -25.71 -12.97
N PRO A 562 8.67 -25.09 -14.17
CA PRO A 562 7.92 -23.88 -14.41
C PRO A 562 6.43 -24.02 -14.10
N ASN A 563 5.82 -25.20 -14.22
CA ASN A 563 4.41 -25.42 -13.85
C ASN A 563 4.21 -25.85 -12.37
N LEU A 564 5.27 -26.21 -11.64
CA LEU A 564 5.24 -26.72 -10.24
C LEU A 564 5.75 -25.71 -9.21
N ALA A 565 6.82 -24.98 -9.52
CA ALA A 565 6.88 -23.60 -9.08
C ALA A 565 5.74 -22.88 -9.82
N PRO A 566 4.99 -21.97 -9.19
CA PRO A 566 4.15 -21.08 -9.99
C PRO A 566 5.09 -20.36 -10.96
N LYS A 567 4.81 -20.44 -12.27
CA LYS A 567 5.48 -19.55 -13.24
C LYS A 567 5.35 -18.11 -12.68
N PRO A 568 6.25 -17.20 -13.04
CA PRO A 568 5.94 -15.76 -12.99
C PRO A 568 4.90 -15.39 -14.07
N THR A 569 3.86 -16.23 -14.23
CA THR A 569 2.68 -16.00 -15.04
C THR A 569 1.80 -14.95 -14.39
N GLU A 570 0.78 -14.60 -15.16
CA GLU A 570 -0.28 -13.68 -14.81
C GLU A 570 -1.03 -14.11 -13.53
N ASP A 571 -0.93 -15.37 -13.09
CA ASP A 571 -1.47 -15.88 -11.81
C ASP A 571 -0.83 -15.24 -10.54
N VAL A 572 0.31 -14.55 -10.66
CA VAL A 572 0.91 -13.75 -9.57
C VAL A 572 0.51 -12.27 -9.66
N ARG A 573 -0.13 -11.86 -10.77
CA ARG A 573 -0.78 -10.55 -10.83
C ARG A 573 -1.97 -10.53 -9.89
N LEU A 574 -2.19 -9.37 -9.31
CA LEU A 574 -3.18 -9.17 -8.28
C LEU A 574 -4.51 -8.88 -8.97
N ASP A 575 -5.21 -9.92 -9.41
CA ASP A 575 -6.54 -9.80 -10.01
C ASP A 575 -7.55 -9.39 -8.92
N ILE A 576 -7.62 -8.07 -8.73
CA ILE A 576 -8.37 -7.41 -7.67
C ILE A 576 -9.55 -6.69 -8.29
N GLN A 577 -10.75 -7.11 -7.92
CA GLN A 577 -11.97 -6.40 -8.27
C GLN A 577 -12.39 -5.48 -7.12
N ILE A 578 -12.50 -4.18 -7.38
CA ILE A 578 -13.02 -3.21 -6.41
C ILE A 578 -14.40 -2.76 -6.86
N GLU A 579 -15.41 -3.13 -6.08
CA GLU A 579 -16.79 -2.69 -6.26
C GLU A 579 -17.02 -1.37 -5.51
N TRP A 580 -17.36 -0.30 -6.24
CA TRP A 580 -17.51 1.07 -5.72
C TRP A 580 -18.98 1.46 -5.53
N ALA A 581 -19.36 1.96 -4.36
CA ALA A 581 -20.71 2.50 -4.15
C ALA A 581 -20.96 3.81 -4.95
N ASN A 582 -19.89 4.54 -5.26
CA ASN A 582 -19.85 5.64 -6.22
C ASN A 582 -18.58 5.48 -7.07
N PRO A 583 -18.66 5.22 -8.39
CA PRO A 583 -17.47 5.02 -9.23
C PRO A 583 -16.47 6.18 -9.21
N LEU A 584 -16.95 7.42 -9.08
CA LEU A 584 -16.09 8.62 -8.99
C LEU A 584 -15.19 8.62 -7.74
N ASP A 585 -15.56 7.89 -6.68
CA ASP A 585 -14.72 7.81 -5.49
C ASP A 585 -13.39 7.06 -5.77
N ALA A 586 -13.23 6.38 -6.91
CA ALA A 586 -11.96 5.80 -7.34
C ALA A 586 -10.90 6.85 -7.74
N GLU A 587 -11.30 8.07 -8.13
CA GLU A 587 -10.40 9.15 -8.57
C GLU A 587 -9.53 9.71 -7.43
N PHE A 588 -9.91 9.47 -6.17
CA PHE A 588 -9.08 9.81 -5.00
C PHE A 588 -7.80 8.95 -4.91
N GLY A 589 -7.73 7.84 -5.65
CA GLY A 589 -6.50 7.06 -5.82
C GLY A 589 -5.67 7.63 -6.97
N ARG A 590 -4.51 8.21 -6.64
CA ARG A 590 -3.62 8.87 -7.62
C ARG A 590 -3.10 7.93 -8.71
N GLU A 591 -2.73 6.71 -8.33
CA GLU A 591 -2.13 5.68 -9.18
C GLU A 591 -2.68 4.32 -8.71
N TRP A 592 -3.12 3.48 -9.65
CA TRP A 592 -3.65 2.14 -9.39
C TRP A 592 -2.83 1.08 -10.16
N PRO A 593 -2.64 -0.12 -9.60
CA PRO A 593 -2.08 -1.26 -10.34
C PRO A 593 -2.90 -1.58 -11.59
N SER A 594 -2.22 -2.00 -12.67
CA SER A 594 -2.85 -2.23 -13.98
C SER A 594 -3.87 -3.39 -14.02
N ASN A 595 -3.83 -4.27 -13.02
CA ASN A 595 -4.70 -5.42 -12.81
C ASN A 595 -5.94 -5.12 -11.95
N VAL A 596 -6.06 -3.91 -11.39
CA VAL A 596 -7.23 -3.53 -10.58
C VAL A 596 -8.43 -3.21 -11.47
N GLN A 597 -9.48 -4.02 -11.35
CA GLN A 597 -10.74 -3.82 -12.05
C GLN A 597 -11.70 -2.99 -11.18
N HIS A 598 -12.08 -1.81 -11.67
CA HIS A 598 -13.04 -0.92 -11.02
C HIS A 598 -14.46 -1.26 -11.51
N LEU A 599 -15.32 -1.75 -10.61
CA LEU A 599 -16.70 -2.14 -10.91
C LEU A 599 -17.69 -1.29 -10.10
N PRO A 600 -18.90 -1.00 -10.60
CA PRO A 600 -19.95 -0.43 -9.78
C PRO A 600 -20.47 -1.47 -8.78
N MET A 601 -20.50 -1.13 -7.49
CA MET A 601 -21.22 -1.90 -6.48
C MET A 601 -22.72 -1.73 -6.75
N GLY A 602 -23.30 -2.70 -7.44
CA GLY A 602 -24.71 -2.69 -7.86
C GLY A 602 -25.68 -2.49 -6.68
N TYR A 603 -26.94 -2.14 -7.00
CA TYR A 603 -27.94 -1.61 -6.05
C TYR A 603 -27.95 -2.31 -4.68
N SER A 604 -27.30 -1.68 -3.69
CA SER A 604 -27.50 -2.07 -2.31
C SER A 604 -28.91 -1.63 -1.87
N ARG A 605 -29.58 -2.44 -1.04
CA ARG A 605 -30.96 -2.17 -0.59
C ARG A 605 -31.16 -0.84 0.14
N ASN A 606 -30.09 -0.13 0.50
CA ASN A 606 -30.09 1.13 1.26
C ASN A 606 -29.45 2.31 0.50
N THR A 607 -29.13 2.15 -0.78
CA THR A 607 -28.61 3.22 -1.64
C THR A 607 -29.66 3.60 -2.68
N SER A 608 -30.35 4.73 -2.44
CA SER A 608 -31.10 5.42 -3.50
C SER A 608 -30.19 5.66 -4.71
N PRO A 609 -30.67 5.51 -5.96
CA PRO A 609 -29.85 5.77 -7.15
C PRO A 609 -29.24 7.17 -7.10
N THR A 610 -27.96 7.29 -7.43
CA THR A 610 -27.34 8.60 -7.62
C THR A 610 -27.94 9.27 -8.87
N SER A 611 -27.94 10.60 -8.93
CA SER A 611 -28.52 11.34 -10.06
C SER A 611 -27.93 10.95 -11.41
N HIS A 612 -26.63 10.61 -11.45
CA HIS A 612 -25.97 10.12 -12.66
C HIS A 612 -26.49 8.73 -13.08
N GLN A 613 -26.64 7.78 -12.15
CA GLN A 613 -27.26 6.48 -12.43
C GLN A 613 -28.74 6.60 -12.81
N ARG A 614 -29.45 7.61 -12.27
CA ARG A 614 -30.83 7.92 -12.65
C ARG A 614 -30.93 8.32 -14.13
N GLY A 615 -29.94 9.01 -14.68
CA GLY A 615 -29.89 9.34 -16.11
C GLY A 615 -29.76 8.09 -17.00
N VAL A 616 -28.90 7.15 -16.62
CA VAL A 616 -28.73 5.86 -17.34
C VAL A 616 -30.02 5.02 -17.23
N LEU A 617 -30.61 4.93 -16.04
CA LEU A 617 -31.91 4.28 -15.84
C LEU A 617 -33.07 4.97 -16.57
N GLU A 618 -33.09 6.30 -16.66
CA GLU A 618 -34.12 7.02 -17.43
C GLU A 618 -33.93 6.85 -18.95
N LEU A 619 -32.72 6.55 -19.41
CA LEU A 619 -32.46 6.12 -20.79
C LEU A 619 -32.91 4.67 -21.03
N GLU A 620 -32.61 3.73 -20.13
CA GLU A 620 -33.06 2.33 -20.25
C GLU A 620 -34.57 2.15 -20.03
N MET A 621 -35.20 2.92 -19.12
CA MET A 621 -36.65 2.87 -18.87
C MET A 621 -37.48 3.70 -19.85
N ARG A 622 -36.87 4.49 -20.74
CA ARG A 622 -37.57 5.18 -21.85
C ARG A 622 -37.74 4.32 -23.09
N VAL A 623 -37.57 3.00 -22.97
CA VAL A 623 -38.14 2.04 -23.93
C VAL A 623 -39.67 2.02 -23.73
N VAL A 624 -40.35 3.03 -24.28
CA VAL A 624 -41.81 3.10 -24.30
C VAL A 624 -42.33 1.90 -25.10
N HIS A 625 -42.99 0.97 -24.41
CA HIS A 625 -43.79 -0.06 -25.06
C HIS A 625 -45.12 0.58 -25.47
N ASP A 626 -45.52 0.37 -26.72
CA ASP A 626 -46.89 0.65 -27.11
C ASP A 626 -47.84 -0.41 -26.52
N LYS A 627 -49.16 -0.20 -26.66
CA LYS A 627 -50.18 -1.10 -26.09
C LYS A 627 -50.05 -2.56 -26.56
N ASP A 628 -49.39 -2.79 -27.70
CA ASP A 628 -49.22 -4.10 -28.34
C ASP A 628 -47.83 -4.72 -28.07
N HIS A 629 -47.07 -4.21 -27.09
CA HIS A 629 -45.77 -4.74 -26.65
C HIS A 629 -44.63 -4.80 -27.69
N THR A 630 -44.78 -4.14 -28.84
CA THR A 630 -43.71 -4.06 -29.87
C THR A 630 -42.64 -3.00 -29.54
N LEU A 631 -41.38 -3.34 -29.77
CA LEU A 631 -40.23 -2.45 -29.56
C LEU A 631 -40.15 -1.34 -30.62
N ILE A 632 -40.70 -0.16 -30.32
CA ILE A 632 -40.55 1.03 -31.17
C ILE A 632 -39.11 1.58 -31.06
N ARG A 633 -38.23 1.10 -31.93
CA ARG A 633 -36.88 1.65 -32.12
C ARG A 633 -36.99 2.98 -32.87
N ARG A 634 -37.30 4.07 -32.14
CA ARG A 634 -37.30 5.43 -32.73
C ARG A 634 -35.91 5.75 -33.27
N LEU A 635 -35.81 5.88 -34.59
CA LEU A 635 -34.69 6.54 -35.23
C LEU A 635 -34.64 8.00 -34.73
N PRO A 636 -33.44 8.58 -34.54
CA PRO A 636 -33.30 9.95 -34.08
C PRO A 636 -33.61 10.92 -35.23
N ASP A 637 -34.90 11.19 -35.46
CA ASP A 637 -35.32 12.28 -36.32
C ASP A 637 -34.92 13.63 -35.71
N SER A 638 -33.83 14.16 -36.28
CA SER A 638 -33.70 15.53 -36.75
C SER A 638 -34.70 16.57 -36.21
N SER A 639 -34.16 17.67 -35.67
CA SER A 639 -34.85 18.93 -35.33
C SER A 639 -35.72 18.95 -34.07
N LYS A 640 -35.07 18.96 -32.90
CA LYS A 640 -35.35 19.89 -31.78
C LYS A 640 -34.38 19.66 -30.60
N ASP A 641 -33.11 19.99 -30.81
CA ASP A 641 -32.24 20.23 -29.66
C ASP A 641 -32.76 21.45 -28.87
N PRO A 642 -32.87 21.37 -27.54
CA PRO A 642 -33.14 22.55 -26.73
C PRO A 642 -31.94 23.50 -26.86
N LYS A 643 -32.19 24.70 -27.41
CA LYS A 643 -31.15 25.74 -27.54
C LYS A 643 -30.39 25.87 -26.20
N PRO A 644 -29.04 25.88 -26.21
CA PRO A 644 -28.28 26.09 -24.99
C PRO A 644 -28.73 27.40 -24.34
N ARG A 645 -28.86 27.40 -23.01
CA ARG A 645 -29.28 28.59 -22.28
C ARG A 645 -28.24 29.68 -22.51
N ALA A 646 -28.69 30.93 -22.67
CA ALA A 646 -27.81 32.07 -22.98
C ALA A 646 -26.66 32.25 -21.95
N GLU A 647 -26.86 31.77 -20.71
CA GLU A 647 -25.86 31.74 -19.66
C GLU A 647 -24.62 30.87 -20.00
N ASP A 648 -24.79 29.74 -20.69
CA ASP A 648 -23.68 28.85 -21.03
C ASP A 648 -22.83 29.43 -22.18
N THR A 649 -23.46 30.11 -23.15
CA THR A 649 -22.74 30.89 -24.17
C THR A 649 -21.96 32.05 -23.56
N LEU A 650 -22.51 32.73 -22.55
CA LEU A 650 -21.80 33.82 -21.85
C LEU A 650 -20.62 33.29 -21.02
N ARG A 651 -20.75 32.12 -20.39
CA ARG A 651 -19.63 31.46 -19.67
C ARG A 651 -18.47 31.08 -20.60
N ILE A 652 -18.78 30.55 -21.78
CA ILE A 652 -17.75 30.20 -22.77
C ILE A 652 -17.05 31.47 -23.29
N GLN A 653 -17.80 32.53 -23.62
CA GLN A 653 -17.22 33.81 -24.06
C GLN A 653 -16.34 34.46 -22.98
N LEU A 654 -16.76 34.43 -21.71
CA LEU A 654 -15.97 34.96 -20.60
C LEU A 654 -14.66 34.18 -20.37
N ALA A 655 -14.70 32.85 -20.53
CA ALA A 655 -13.50 32.02 -20.48
C ALA A 655 -12.53 32.30 -21.64
N GLU A 656 -13.06 32.54 -22.85
CA GLU A 656 -12.26 32.89 -24.02
C GLU A 656 -11.61 34.29 -23.88
N GLU A 657 -12.32 35.26 -23.30
CA GLU A 657 -11.79 36.60 -23.06
C GLU A 657 -10.67 36.62 -22.00
N LEU A 658 -10.82 35.81 -20.93
CA LEU A 658 -9.79 35.65 -19.90
C LEU A 658 -8.50 35.00 -20.44
N MET A 659 -8.63 34.05 -21.38
CA MET A 659 -7.47 33.44 -22.05
C MET A 659 -6.74 34.46 -22.94
N ARG A 660 -7.47 35.30 -23.70
CA ARG A 660 -6.85 36.34 -24.56
C ARG A 660 -6.10 37.43 -23.80
N ARG A 661 -6.46 37.73 -22.54
CA ARG A 661 -5.79 38.78 -21.75
C ARG A 661 -4.46 38.36 -21.11
N ASN A 662 -4.13 37.06 -21.07
CA ASN A 662 -2.88 36.58 -20.45
C ASN A 662 -1.68 36.44 -21.41
N ASP A 663 -1.90 36.46 -22.74
CA ASP A 663 -0.83 36.29 -23.74
C ASP A 663 -0.21 37.61 -24.24
N SER A 664 -0.70 38.79 -23.81
CA SER A 664 -0.24 40.10 -24.29
C SER A 664 0.65 40.86 -23.28
N GLY A 665 1.86 40.35 -23.05
CA GLY A 665 2.94 41.06 -22.34
C GLY A 665 4.13 40.14 -22.01
N ILE A 666 5.40 40.49 -22.20
CA ILE A 666 6.02 41.79 -22.48
C ILE A 666 7.19 41.58 -23.45
N VAL A 667 7.12 42.14 -24.66
CA VAL A 667 8.28 42.27 -25.57
C VAL A 667 8.83 43.68 -25.45
N MET A 668 9.80 43.89 -24.55
CA MET A 668 10.53 45.16 -24.43
C MET A 668 11.85 45.08 -25.19
N GLY A 669 12.04 46.05 -26.09
CA GLY A 669 13.10 46.01 -27.10
C GLY A 669 14.52 46.14 -26.55
N ARG A 670 15.46 45.46 -27.20
CA ARG A 670 16.90 45.70 -27.06
C ARG A 670 17.28 46.96 -27.83
N SER A 671 17.29 48.11 -27.16
CA SER A 671 17.91 49.34 -27.70
C SER A 671 19.34 49.50 -27.19
N ALA A 672 20.22 50.02 -28.04
CA ALA A 672 21.67 49.98 -27.87
C ALA A 672 22.17 50.86 -26.71
N LYS A 673 23.19 50.40 -25.99
CA LYS A 673 23.99 51.23 -25.09
C LYS A 673 25.40 51.40 -25.62
N LYS A 674 25.72 52.63 -26.03
CA LYS A 674 27.10 53.08 -26.32
C LYS A 674 27.95 53.00 -25.05
N ALA A 675 29.25 52.78 -25.24
CA ALA A 675 30.23 52.75 -24.15
C ALA A 675 30.48 54.16 -23.57
N VAL A 676 30.64 54.22 -22.24
CA VAL A 676 31.21 55.36 -21.50
C VAL A 676 32.14 54.78 -20.43
N PRO A 677 33.42 55.19 -20.35
CA PRO A 677 34.38 54.60 -19.43
C PRO A 677 34.49 55.35 -18.08
N SER A 678 35.01 54.64 -17.09
CA SER A 678 35.84 55.16 -15.98
C SER A 678 35.27 56.21 -15.00
N SER A 679 34.75 55.76 -13.85
CA SER A 679 35.04 56.37 -12.52
C SER A 679 34.54 55.52 -11.31
N ARG A 680 34.61 54.18 -11.38
CA ARG A 680 34.07 53.25 -10.35
C ARG A 680 34.66 53.34 -8.93
N SER A 681 35.65 54.20 -8.69
CA SER A 681 36.31 54.37 -7.38
C SER A 681 35.48 55.23 -6.40
N SER A 682 34.94 56.36 -6.87
CA SER A 682 34.24 57.34 -6.01
C SER A 682 32.79 56.93 -5.66
N GLU A 683 32.17 56.09 -6.48
CA GLU A 683 30.81 55.57 -6.19
C GLU A 683 30.80 54.57 -5.03
N ARG A 684 31.87 53.77 -4.85
CA ARG A 684 31.94 52.79 -3.75
C ARG A 684 32.02 53.45 -2.39
N THR A 685 32.77 54.55 -2.25
CA THR A 685 32.86 55.31 -1.00
C THR A 685 31.56 56.05 -0.69
N ARG A 686 30.90 56.64 -1.72
CA ARG A 686 29.55 57.21 -1.57
C ARG A 686 28.51 56.16 -1.17
N ALA A 687 28.49 55.00 -1.80
CA ALA A 687 27.57 53.91 -1.46
C ALA A 687 27.79 53.39 -0.03
N ALA A 688 29.04 53.26 0.43
CA ALA A 688 29.35 52.88 1.81
C ALA A 688 28.88 53.93 2.84
N SER A 689 29.05 55.23 2.52
CA SER A 689 28.51 56.33 3.33
C SER A 689 26.99 56.25 3.46
N LEU A 690 26.29 56.13 2.32
CA LEU A 690 24.83 56.08 2.23
C LEU A 690 24.25 54.85 2.96
N MET A 691 24.97 53.72 2.95
CA MET A 691 24.60 52.53 3.74
C MET A 691 24.80 52.72 5.25
N LYS A 692 25.84 53.46 5.67
CA LYS A 692 26.08 53.80 7.08
C LYS A 692 25.01 54.77 7.61
N GLU A 693 24.59 55.72 6.77
CA GLU A 693 23.51 56.67 7.06
C GLU A 693 22.13 55.97 7.13
N LYS A 694 21.80 55.13 6.15
CA LYS A 694 20.58 54.30 6.18
C LYS A 694 20.50 53.41 7.43
N ARG A 695 21.63 52.85 7.90
CA ARG A 695 21.68 52.09 9.16
C ARG A 695 21.42 52.96 10.39
N ARG A 696 21.89 54.21 10.42
CA ARG A 696 21.57 55.17 11.50
C ARG A 696 20.09 55.55 11.51
N LEU A 697 19.53 55.88 10.35
CA LEU A 697 18.09 56.19 10.22
C LEU A 697 17.21 54.99 10.60
N ALA A 698 17.61 53.77 10.22
CA ALA A 698 16.91 52.55 10.64
C ALA A 698 16.96 52.33 12.17
N ALA A 699 18.11 52.60 12.81
CA ALA A 699 18.23 52.48 14.27
C ALA A 699 17.31 53.49 15.01
N VAL A 700 17.32 54.77 14.60
CA VAL A 700 16.44 55.81 15.16
C VAL A 700 14.96 55.47 14.93
N LYS A 701 14.61 54.89 13.77
CA LYS A 701 13.25 54.43 13.50
C LYS A 701 12.81 53.31 14.46
N VAL A 702 13.66 52.30 14.68
CA VAL A 702 13.38 51.20 15.64
C VAL A 702 13.26 51.72 17.07
N GLU A 703 14.06 52.71 17.46
CA GLU A 703 13.98 53.34 18.79
C GLU A 703 12.65 54.09 18.99
N ASN A 704 12.22 54.88 17.99
CA ASN A 704 10.92 55.55 18.01
C ASN A 704 9.74 54.56 18.01
N GLU A 705 9.80 53.48 17.21
CA GLU A 705 8.78 52.43 17.18
C GLU A 705 8.69 51.70 18.54
N MET A 706 9.81 51.46 19.21
CA MET A 706 9.83 50.90 20.57
C MET A 706 9.23 51.85 21.61
N LEU A 707 9.50 53.15 21.49
CA LEU A 707 8.97 54.18 22.39
C LEU A 707 7.45 54.36 22.21
N GLU A 708 6.96 54.33 20.96
CA GLU A 708 5.52 54.25 20.67
C GLU A 708 4.89 52.97 21.22
N PHE A 709 5.53 51.81 21.06
CA PHE A 709 5.02 50.55 21.58
C PHE A 709 4.84 50.58 23.11
N GLN A 710 5.80 51.16 23.84
CA GLN A 710 5.68 51.37 25.29
C GLN A 710 4.53 52.33 25.64
N LYS A 711 4.36 53.44 24.90
CA LYS A 711 3.23 54.35 25.08
C LYS A 711 1.88 53.66 24.84
N ARG A 712 1.78 52.82 23.79
CA ARG A 712 0.56 52.04 23.49
C ARG A 712 0.25 51.03 24.61
N GLN A 713 1.24 50.31 25.14
CA GLN A 713 1.02 49.41 26.29
C GLN A 713 0.58 50.16 27.55
N ALA A 714 1.13 51.35 27.82
CA ALA A 714 0.72 52.18 28.95
C ALA A 714 -0.73 52.69 28.79
N ALA A 715 -1.10 53.15 27.60
CA ALA A 715 -2.46 53.60 27.28
C ALA A 715 -3.49 52.45 27.34
N GLU A 716 -3.14 51.26 26.82
CA GLU A 716 -3.96 50.06 26.89
C GLU A 716 -4.17 49.61 28.35
N ALA A 717 -3.12 49.61 29.17
CA ALA A 717 -3.21 49.30 30.60
C ALA A 717 -4.09 50.31 31.36
N ALA A 718 -4.03 51.60 31.02
CA ALA A 718 -4.89 52.63 31.59
C ALA A 718 -6.35 52.45 31.19
N SER A 719 -6.64 52.26 29.89
CA SER A 719 -7.99 52.00 29.39
C SER A 719 -8.60 50.71 29.97
N ALA A 720 -7.78 49.66 30.12
CA ALA A 720 -8.18 48.41 30.76
C ALA A 720 -8.42 48.52 32.28
N LYS A 721 -7.92 49.59 32.93
CA LYS A 721 -8.27 49.94 34.32
C LYS A 721 -9.60 50.68 34.36
N GLN A 722 -9.77 51.72 33.55
CA GLN A 722 -11.00 52.51 33.46
C GLN A 722 -12.22 51.63 33.13
N ARG A 723 -12.13 50.78 32.09
CA ARG A 723 -13.20 49.84 31.71
C ARG A 723 -13.60 48.84 32.82
N LYS A 724 -12.74 48.60 33.82
CA LYS A 724 -13.09 47.78 35.00
C LYS A 724 -13.81 48.59 36.06
N GLU A 725 -13.47 49.87 36.21
CA GLU A 725 -14.14 50.82 37.09
C GLU A 725 -15.56 51.13 36.56
N ASP A 726 -15.70 51.36 35.24
CA ASP A 726 -16.99 51.55 34.58
C ASP A 726 -17.93 50.34 34.77
N LYS A 727 -17.45 49.12 34.49
CA LYS A 727 -18.23 47.89 34.67
C LYS A 727 -18.57 47.58 36.13
N ARG A 728 -17.78 48.07 37.09
CA ARG A 728 -18.11 47.99 38.52
C ARG A 728 -19.24 48.97 38.85
N ALA A 729 -19.17 50.21 38.36
CA ALA A 729 -20.21 51.22 38.55
C ALA A 729 -21.54 50.76 37.93
N GLU A 730 -21.53 50.24 36.71
CA GLU A 730 -22.69 49.68 36.01
C GLU A 730 -23.33 48.51 36.79
N PHE A 731 -22.52 47.55 37.24
CA PHE A 731 -23.01 46.43 38.05
C PHE A 731 -23.62 46.90 39.38
N ILE A 732 -22.99 47.87 40.04
CA ILE A 732 -23.49 48.45 41.29
C ILE A 732 -24.82 49.18 41.04
N ALA A 733 -24.92 49.98 39.98
CA ALA A 733 -26.15 50.69 39.61
C ALA A 733 -27.30 49.72 39.30
N LYS A 734 -27.02 48.61 38.60
CA LYS A 734 -28.04 47.58 38.34
C LYS A 734 -28.53 46.90 39.62
N VAL A 735 -27.64 46.51 40.53
CA VAL A 735 -28.04 45.91 41.82
C VAL A 735 -28.72 46.94 42.71
N GLU A 736 -28.39 48.23 42.60
CA GLU A 736 -29.04 49.31 43.36
C GLU A 736 -30.48 49.59 42.91
N ALA A 737 -30.79 49.37 41.62
CA ALA A 737 -32.14 49.42 41.09
C ALA A 737 -33.02 48.22 41.47
N GLU A 738 -32.42 47.03 41.63
CA GLU A 738 -33.13 45.79 42.00
C GLU A 738 -33.24 45.62 43.54
N GLU A 739 -32.16 45.81 44.28
CA GLU A 739 -32.02 45.49 45.72
C GLU A 739 -31.02 46.44 46.44
N PRO A 740 -31.44 47.65 46.87
CA PRO A 740 -30.52 48.69 47.34
C PRO A 740 -29.70 48.31 48.58
N GLU A 741 -30.22 47.47 49.46
CA GLU A 741 -29.47 46.97 50.63
C GLU A 741 -28.29 46.08 50.23
N LYS A 742 -28.44 45.25 49.19
CA LYS A 742 -27.34 44.42 48.67
C LYS A 742 -26.32 45.27 47.93
N ALA A 743 -26.76 46.30 47.21
CA ALA A 743 -25.84 47.27 46.61
C ALA A 743 -24.98 47.97 47.67
N ALA A 744 -25.57 48.39 48.80
CA ALA A 744 -24.84 48.98 49.93
C ALA A 744 -23.82 48.00 50.55
N ALA A 745 -24.18 46.72 50.72
CA ALA A 745 -23.25 45.68 51.19
C ALA A 745 -22.09 45.43 50.22
N ILE A 746 -22.37 45.42 48.90
CA ILE A 746 -21.37 45.28 47.83
C ILE A 746 -20.42 46.48 47.81
N LYS A 747 -20.94 47.72 47.88
CA LYS A 747 -20.14 48.96 48.00
C LYS A 747 -19.15 48.88 49.18
N ARG A 748 -19.63 48.46 50.36
CA ARG A 748 -18.78 48.26 51.57
C ARG A 748 -17.71 47.17 51.37
N HIS A 749 -18.04 46.07 50.72
CA HIS A 749 -17.09 44.99 50.44
C HIS A 749 -15.96 45.45 49.50
N TRP A 750 -16.29 46.13 48.40
CA TRP A 750 -15.29 46.65 47.47
C TRP A 750 -14.37 47.69 48.11
N ALA A 751 -14.92 48.63 48.89
CA ALA A 751 -14.12 49.60 49.65
C ALA A 751 -13.11 48.89 50.57
N ARG A 752 -13.51 47.81 51.26
CA ARG A 752 -12.61 47.00 52.11
C ARG A 752 -11.54 46.27 51.32
N VAL A 753 -11.85 45.79 50.10
CA VAL A 753 -10.87 45.17 49.20
C VAL A 753 -9.85 46.20 48.71
N GLU A 754 -10.29 47.43 48.42
CA GLU A 754 -9.40 48.51 47.99
C GLU A 754 -8.52 49.04 49.14
N GLU A 755 -9.06 49.13 50.35
CA GLU A 755 -8.27 49.40 51.56
C GLU A 755 -7.19 48.32 51.79
N LEU A 756 -7.54 47.03 51.62
CA LEU A 756 -6.57 45.93 51.72
C LEU A 756 -5.53 45.96 50.59
N GLN A 757 -5.88 46.40 49.38
CA GLN A 757 -4.93 46.61 48.28
C GLN A 757 -3.97 47.78 48.57
N LEU A 758 -4.48 48.89 49.13
CA LEU A 758 -3.69 50.03 49.58
C LEU A 758 -2.75 49.64 50.70
N ARG A 759 -3.26 49.06 51.80
CA ARG A 759 -2.43 48.53 52.90
C ARG A 759 -1.39 47.53 52.42
N LYS A 760 -1.70 46.66 51.46
CA LYS A 760 -0.72 45.73 50.86
C LYS A 760 0.33 46.43 50.00
N LYS A 761 -0.02 47.53 49.34
CA LYS A 761 0.90 48.37 48.55
C LYS A 761 1.80 49.23 49.44
N GLU A 762 1.31 49.65 50.61
CA GLU A 762 2.05 50.40 51.64
C GLU A 762 2.96 49.48 52.49
N ALA A 763 2.48 48.27 52.82
CA ALA A 763 3.22 47.27 53.58
C ALA A 763 4.24 46.48 52.73
N MET A 764 4.18 46.55 51.39
CA MET A 764 5.30 46.11 50.58
C MET A 764 6.44 47.14 50.72
N PRO A 765 7.60 46.76 51.27
CA PRO A 765 8.72 47.68 51.38
C PRO A 765 9.06 48.17 49.97
N LYS A 766 9.18 49.50 49.82
CA LYS A 766 9.67 50.08 48.57
C LYS A 766 11.03 49.42 48.28
N PRO A 767 11.24 48.84 47.09
CA PRO A 767 12.53 48.26 46.75
C PRO A 767 13.61 49.32 46.97
N THR A 768 14.71 48.93 47.61
CA THR A 768 15.81 49.88 47.81
C THR A 768 16.33 50.36 46.45
N PRO A 769 16.93 51.57 46.35
CA PRO A 769 17.52 52.03 45.09
C PRO A 769 18.52 51.03 44.50
N GLU A 770 19.17 50.23 45.36
CA GLU A 770 20.06 49.13 44.99
C GLU A 770 19.29 47.95 44.35
N GLU A 771 18.14 47.53 44.91
CA GLU A 771 17.28 46.52 44.29
C GLU A 771 16.71 46.97 42.95
N GLU A 772 16.30 48.23 42.81
CA GLU A 772 15.82 48.76 41.53
C GLU A 772 16.94 48.79 40.49
N ALA A 773 18.14 49.24 40.88
CA ALA A 773 19.33 49.17 40.04
C ALA A 773 19.72 47.73 39.67
N GLU A 774 19.57 46.76 40.57
CA GLU A 774 19.83 45.35 40.28
C GLU A 774 18.78 44.76 39.34
N ARG A 775 17.49 45.09 39.54
CA ARG A 775 16.40 44.71 38.63
C ARG A 775 16.60 45.29 37.23
N ALA A 776 16.99 46.56 37.13
CA ALA A 776 17.35 47.19 35.86
C ALA A 776 18.53 46.48 35.17
N LYS A 777 19.64 46.22 35.90
CA LYS A 777 20.79 45.45 35.40
C LYS A 777 20.42 44.03 34.96
N ARG A 778 19.55 43.32 35.70
CA ARG A 778 19.03 41.99 35.32
C ARG A 778 18.16 42.06 34.06
N LEU A 779 17.33 43.09 33.91
CA LEU A 779 16.46 43.27 32.74
C LEU A 779 17.30 43.62 31.50
N GLN A 780 18.29 44.51 31.63
CA GLN A 780 19.27 44.83 30.59
C GLN A 780 20.03 43.57 30.12
N ARG A 781 20.60 42.78 31.04
CA ARG A 781 21.25 41.49 30.71
C ARG A 781 20.34 40.52 29.96
N ARG A 782 19.03 40.49 30.25
CA ARG A 782 18.06 39.65 29.53
C ARG A 782 17.78 40.17 28.11
N LEU A 783 17.77 41.50 27.90
CA LEU A 783 17.65 42.10 26.58
C LEU A 783 18.90 41.87 25.74
N GLU A 784 20.08 42.07 26.31
CA GLU A 784 21.38 41.78 25.68
C GLU A 784 21.49 40.29 25.26
N ALA A 785 21.15 39.36 26.16
CA ALA A 785 21.12 37.93 25.84
C ALA A 785 20.13 37.59 24.71
N ARG A 786 18.97 38.26 24.65
CA ARG A 786 17.98 38.08 23.57
C ARG A 786 18.50 38.64 22.24
N ALA A 787 19.17 39.79 22.25
CA ALA A 787 19.79 40.38 21.06
C ALA A 787 20.92 39.48 20.51
N VAL A 788 21.78 38.95 21.38
CA VAL A 788 22.84 37.98 20.99
C VAL A 788 22.24 36.70 20.40
N ALA A 789 21.15 36.18 20.97
CA ALA A 789 20.45 35.02 20.42
C ALA A 789 19.85 35.31 19.03
N GLN A 790 19.23 36.47 18.83
CA GLN A 790 18.69 36.89 17.53
C GLN A 790 19.80 37.07 16.48
N ALA A 791 20.94 37.67 16.85
CA ALA A 791 22.09 37.81 15.96
C ALA A 791 22.66 36.45 15.53
N LYS A 792 22.80 35.49 16.45
CA LYS A 792 23.23 34.12 16.13
C LYS A 792 22.26 33.42 15.16
N MET A 793 20.95 33.55 15.37
CA MET A 793 19.94 32.99 14.47
C MET A 793 19.96 33.63 13.08
N ALA A 794 20.29 34.92 12.96
CA ALA A 794 20.44 35.59 11.67
C ALA A 794 21.65 35.05 10.88
N VAL A 795 22.81 34.88 11.54
CA VAL A 795 24.02 34.31 10.90
C VAL A 795 23.79 32.87 10.43
N ILE A 796 23.09 32.05 11.22
CA ILE A 796 22.75 30.67 10.81
C ILE A 796 21.90 30.66 9.55
N ARG A 797 20.84 31.49 9.48
CA ARG A 797 19.98 31.60 8.29
C ARG A 797 20.75 32.09 7.06
N GLU A 798 21.68 33.03 7.22
CA GLU A 798 22.51 33.51 6.11
C GLU A 798 23.45 32.42 5.58
N GLN A 799 24.02 31.59 6.46
CA GLN A 799 24.84 30.43 6.08
C GLN A 799 24.01 29.32 5.41
N GLU A 800 22.78 29.07 5.89
CA GLU A 800 21.84 28.13 5.25
C GLU A 800 21.47 28.60 3.84
N GLN A 801 21.08 29.86 3.66
CA GLN A 801 20.78 30.44 2.34
C GLN A 801 21.99 30.42 1.40
N ALA A 802 23.21 30.59 1.91
CA ALA A 802 24.43 30.47 1.10
C ALA A 802 24.64 29.03 0.60
N ARG A 803 24.46 28.04 1.49
CA ARG A 803 24.54 26.61 1.15
C ARG A 803 23.47 26.17 0.16
N GLU A 804 22.23 26.64 0.33
CA GLU A 804 21.15 26.36 -0.61
C GLU A 804 21.43 26.93 -2.00
N LYS A 805 21.93 28.17 -2.08
CA LYS A 805 22.34 28.79 -3.36
C LYS A 805 23.49 28.04 -4.03
N GLN A 806 24.45 27.52 -3.26
CA GLN A 806 25.52 26.68 -3.80
C GLN A 806 24.98 25.33 -4.31
N ALA A 807 24.21 24.61 -3.48
CA ALA A 807 23.61 23.33 -3.86
C ALA A 807 22.65 23.45 -5.06
N PHE A 808 21.97 24.59 -5.22
CA PHE A 808 21.18 24.89 -6.42
C PHE A 808 22.06 24.99 -7.67
N ARG A 809 23.17 25.74 -7.61
CA ARG A 809 24.12 25.87 -8.73
C ARG A 809 24.69 24.52 -9.14
N GLU A 810 25.15 23.71 -8.18
CA GLU A 810 25.67 22.37 -8.39
C GLU A 810 24.64 21.44 -9.05
N ARG A 811 23.38 21.46 -8.59
CA ARG A 811 22.29 20.71 -9.22
C ARG A 811 22.00 21.18 -10.65
N THR A 812 22.03 22.49 -10.91
CA THR A 812 21.83 23.00 -12.28
C THR A 812 22.96 22.64 -13.23
N ALA A 813 24.21 22.61 -12.76
CA ALA A 813 25.35 22.13 -13.54
C ALA A 813 25.22 20.64 -13.86
N ALA A 814 24.97 19.80 -12.85
CA ALA A 814 24.81 18.35 -13.05
C ALA A 814 23.64 17.99 -14.00
N LEU A 815 22.55 18.76 -14.00
CA LEU A 815 21.45 18.60 -14.96
C LEU A 815 21.85 19.01 -16.38
N GLN A 816 22.70 20.03 -16.55
CA GLN A 816 23.24 20.42 -17.86
C GLN A 816 24.21 19.36 -18.41
N ASP A 817 25.06 18.79 -17.56
CA ASP A 817 25.98 17.71 -17.94
C ASP A 817 25.24 16.43 -18.34
N LEU A 818 24.23 16.02 -17.57
CA LEU A 818 23.39 14.86 -17.93
C LEU A 818 22.60 15.11 -19.24
N ALA A 819 22.16 16.35 -19.47
CA ALA A 819 21.54 16.75 -20.74
C ALA A 819 22.55 16.83 -21.92
N ARG A 820 23.85 17.02 -21.65
CA ARG A 820 24.93 16.90 -22.63
C ARG A 820 25.18 15.43 -22.99
N GLN A 821 25.39 14.58 -21.98
CA GLN A 821 25.57 13.12 -22.15
C GLN A 821 24.44 12.50 -22.98
N ARG A 822 23.18 12.77 -22.65
CA ARG A 822 22.02 12.27 -23.44
C ARG A 822 21.95 12.76 -24.89
N LYS A 823 22.57 13.90 -25.21
CA LYS A 823 22.70 14.38 -26.60
C LYS A 823 23.84 13.66 -27.32
N GLU A 824 24.94 13.38 -26.62
CA GLU A 824 26.08 12.62 -27.13
C GLU A 824 25.71 11.14 -27.36
N GLU A 825 24.97 10.50 -26.45
CA GLU A 825 24.39 9.15 -26.63
C GLU A 825 23.48 9.08 -27.87
N LYS A 826 22.55 10.04 -28.02
CA LYS A 826 21.66 10.11 -29.20
C LYS A 826 22.42 10.35 -30.50
N ARG A 827 23.50 11.12 -30.46
CA ARG A 827 24.41 11.35 -31.59
C ARG A 827 25.16 10.06 -31.95
N ALA A 828 25.73 9.37 -30.96
CA ALA A 828 26.43 8.11 -31.16
C ALA A 828 25.52 7.02 -31.74
N ALA A 829 24.31 6.87 -31.19
CA ALA A 829 23.31 5.92 -31.72
C ALA A 829 22.86 6.26 -33.15
N PHE A 830 22.74 7.55 -33.50
CA PHE A 830 22.45 7.97 -34.87
C PHE A 830 23.60 7.67 -35.83
N ILE A 831 24.86 7.94 -35.44
CA ILE A 831 26.04 7.59 -36.24
C ILE A 831 26.12 6.08 -36.44
N ALA A 832 25.95 5.28 -35.39
CA ALA A 832 25.99 3.82 -35.47
C ALA A 832 24.93 3.26 -36.42
N LYS A 833 23.72 3.84 -36.42
CA LYS A 833 22.68 3.47 -37.40
C LYS A 833 23.09 3.81 -38.83
N VAL A 834 23.58 5.02 -39.10
CA VAL A 834 24.00 5.42 -40.45
C VAL A 834 25.26 4.65 -40.90
N GLU A 835 26.14 4.25 -39.99
CA GLU A 835 27.33 3.45 -40.28
C GLU A 835 27.00 2.02 -40.73
N ALA A 836 25.91 1.44 -40.22
CA ALA A 836 25.39 0.15 -40.66
C ALA A 836 24.70 0.20 -42.04
N GLU A 837 24.15 1.35 -42.43
CA GLU A 837 23.47 1.54 -43.72
C GLU A 837 24.43 2.06 -44.81
N GLU A 838 25.22 3.10 -44.53
CA GLU A 838 26.04 3.86 -45.49
C GLU A 838 27.32 4.44 -44.81
N PRO A 839 28.43 3.69 -44.74
CA PRO A 839 29.60 4.08 -43.93
C PRO A 839 30.27 5.39 -44.39
N GLU A 840 30.26 5.71 -45.69
CA GLU A 840 30.79 6.97 -46.21
C GLU A 840 30.00 8.19 -45.72
N LYS A 841 28.66 8.08 -45.62
CA LYS A 841 27.83 9.15 -45.07
C LYS A 841 28.02 9.29 -43.56
N ALA A 842 28.24 8.18 -42.84
CA ALA A 842 28.58 8.21 -41.42
C ALA A 842 29.92 8.93 -41.14
N ALA A 843 30.93 8.75 -42.00
CA ALA A 843 32.18 9.50 -41.96
C ALA A 843 31.97 11.01 -42.21
N ALA A 844 31.19 11.39 -43.23
CA ALA A 844 30.86 12.79 -43.51
C ALA A 844 30.09 13.47 -42.35
N ILE A 845 29.15 12.75 -41.72
CA ILE A 845 28.39 13.23 -40.55
C ILE A 845 29.32 13.43 -39.33
N ARG A 846 30.24 12.49 -39.08
CA ARG A 846 31.26 12.62 -38.03
C ARG A 846 32.13 13.87 -38.24
N ALA A 847 32.64 14.10 -39.46
CA ALA A 847 33.45 15.27 -39.78
C ALA A 847 32.67 16.60 -39.61
N HIS A 848 31.42 16.66 -40.07
CA HIS A 848 30.57 17.83 -39.90
C HIS A 848 30.25 18.14 -38.42
N TRP A 849 30.00 17.11 -37.60
CA TRP A 849 29.75 17.29 -36.17
C TRP A 849 31.02 17.68 -35.39
N ALA A 850 32.18 17.10 -35.71
CA ALA A 850 33.46 17.50 -35.12
C ALA A 850 33.75 18.99 -35.39
N ARG A 851 33.54 19.47 -36.63
CA ARG A 851 33.69 20.89 -36.98
C ARG A 851 32.73 21.80 -36.19
N LYS A 852 31.48 21.36 -35.96
CA LYS A 852 30.52 22.08 -35.10
C LYS A 852 30.79 21.97 -33.59
N GLU A 853 31.56 20.99 -33.15
CA GLU A 853 32.04 20.88 -31.77
C GLU A 853 33.15 21.92 -31.55
N GLN A 854 34.14 21.97 -32.46
CA GLN A 854 35.20 23.00 -32.45
C GLN A 854 34.65 24.43 -32.49
N GLU A 855 33.72 24.74 -33.40
CA GLU A 855 33.07 26.06 -33.47
C GLU A 855 32.33 26.45 -32.16
N ARG A 856 31.88 25.47 -31.38
CA ARG A 856 31.26 25.70 -30.06
C ARG A 856 32.29 25.85 -28.95
N GLU A 857 33.42 25.18 -29.03
CA GLU A 857 34.51 25.31 -28.07
C GLU A 857 35.24 26.65 -28.24
N GLU A 858 35.47 27.09 -29.48
CA GLU A 858 35.94 28.45 -29.79
C GLU A 858 34.98 29.51 -29.23
N LYS A 859 33.66 29.37 -29.46
CA LYS A 859 32.65 30.28 -28.89
C LYS A 859 32.59 30.24 -27.37
N ARG A 860 32.87 29.09 -26.74
CA ARG A 860 32.98 28.98 -25.27
C ARG A 860 34.21 29.72 -24.76
N ALA A 861 35.38 29.47 -25.35
CA ALA A 861 36.63 30.14 -25.02
C ALA A 861 36.50 31.67 -25.19
N GLU A 862 35.87 32.14 -26.26
CA GLU A 862 35.52 33.56 -26.43
C GLU A 862 34.61 34.09 -25.32
N THR A 863 33.58 33.35 -24.90
CA THR A 863 32.69 33.80 -23.80
C THR A 863 33.39 33.77 -22.44
N GLU A 864 34.28 32.81 -22.20
CA GLU A 864 35.09 32.75 -20.98
C GLU A 864 36.07 33.92 -20.92
N GLN A 865 36.82 34.19 -21.99
CA GLN A 865 37.69 35.36 -22.15
C GLN A 865 36.95 36.72 -22.04
N LYS A 866 35.65 36.76 -22.37
CA LYS A 866 34.79 37.95 -22.18
C LYS A 866 34.18 38.05 -20.77
N SER A 867 34.32 37.01 -19.95
CA SER A 867 33.77 36.93 -18.59
C SER A 867 34.81 37.10 -17.49
N THR A 868 36.07 36.78 -17.78
CA THR A 868 37.28 37.08 -17.00
C THR A 868 37.68 38.54 -17.15
#